data_AF-A0A2P6MDA0-F1
#
_entry.id   AF-A0A2P6MDA0-F1
#
_cell.length_a   1.000
_cell.length_b   1.000
_cell.length_c   1.000
_cell.angle_alpha   90.00
_cell.angle_beta   90.00
_cell.angle_gamma   90.00
#
_symmetry.space_group_name_H-M   'P 1'
#
loop_
_entity.id
_entity.type
_entity.pdbx_description
1 polymer ?
#
loop_
_entity_poly.entity_id
_entity_poly.type
_entity_poly.pdbx_seq_one_letter_code
_entity_poly.pdbx_strand_id
1 'polypeptide(L)'
;MWIPRPVREQLSRFIFRITGKQGRSIKNIERDRLYLFRGDCMAQALVAGATGLIGRHLTEKLLESGLYDHIHVLTRRRTPFFEEENVTEHIVSFEELDEQSSLFEGIDDVFIALGTTMRKMRSREGFMQVDYHYPVRIAETAGKAGLQRLFVVSAMGADREAPVFYSQVKGSMEESLMTLDLPALHIIRPSLITGDRYEFRLGEKSADLLTKPVRGLMDGRLVKYKPIPAEAVAEAMAAIASIDSRGLHIYENEDLHAIHRSLHPASKKKAGRYSQQWNLDSIFKGGSESKQFSQFLVNTETDLSTLKLKLDKLRQKETPDIDGWVQAVERMQMIRMKVGEVSAFVACLKAQDVTDKEADLLGGKTKELASTYGQLQSIVDEALLSMTDAQWEELMKHDEMKEIEFNLEERRRLAEEKLPADKEQLIQQLSVDGYHAWGDLYDQIVGRMRVVIREKGRRKELSVGQAANRLSDKNRGVRRQVHDKFEAAWDEEADLFASTLNHLAGYRLAVYEARGWENVLKEPLQINRMKQETLDTMWETIEKNKDAFVGYLHRKAELLGVDKLAIYDLEAPISKKVPQVSYDDAADMIMNQFGRFSPKMADFAKTAFEEQWIEAEDRDGKRPGGFCTSFPIREQSRIFMTYDGSASNVATLAHELGHAYHQHVMNDLPQLSQNYAMNVAETASTFAEMIVADASVKQADTKEEKIQLLDDKLNRSIAFFMNIHSRFLFETRFYEERKSGLVSKKRLNELMVEAQREAYRDSLSEYSPTFWASKLHFHITGVPFYNFPYTFGYLFSMGIYARAAEEGASFEDDYTALLRDTGRMDVEDLAEKHFGVDLTKPEFWQKAIDVVKEDVRTFMELTEK
;
A
#
# COMPACT_ATOMS: atom_id res chain seq x y z
N MET A 1 -32.98 -26.94 -8.81
CA MET A 1 -34.24 -27.51 -8.29
C MET A 1 -34.65 -26.59 -7.15
N TRP A 2 -35.62 -25.69 -7.21
CA TRP A 2 -36.49 -25.11 -8.24
C TRP A 2 -36.50 -23.60 -7.98
N ILE A 3 -35.99 -22.77 -8.89
CA ILE A 3 -36.28 -21.32 -8.89
C ILE A 3 -37.60 -21.18 -9.64
N PRO A 4 -38.64 -20.52 -9.09
CA PRO A 4 -39.87 -20.25 -9.82
C PRO A 4 -39.52 -19.60 -11.17
N ARG A 5 -40.06 -20.15 -12.26
CA ARG A 5 -39.81 -19.70 -13.64
C ARG A 5 -39.92 -18.15 -13.82
N PRO A 6 -40.86 -17.45 -13.17
CA PRO A 6 -40.98 -15.98 -13.26
C PRO A 6 -39.77 -15.22 -12.69
N VAL A 7 -39.24 -15.67 -11.55
CA VAL A 7 -38.10 -15.06 -10.85
C VAL A 7 -36.82 -15.19 -11.69
N ARG A 8 -36.63 -16.35 -12.35
CA ARG A 8 -35.48 -16.61 -13.21
C ARG A 8 -35.49 -15.73 -14.47
N GLU A 9 -36.66 -15.47 -15.05
CA GLU A 9 -36.79 -14.60 -16.23
C GLU A 9 -36.62 -13.12 -15.89
N GLN A 10 -37.11 -12.67 -14.73
CA GLN A 10 -36.92 -11.29 -14.26
C GLN A 10 -35.46 -11.02 -13.85
N LEU A 11 -34.81 -11.91 -13.10
CA LEU A 11 -33.38 -11.81 -12.77
C LEU A 11 -32.50 -11.89 -14.02
N SER A 12 -32.82 -12.76 -14.98
CA SER A 12 -32.06 -12.85 -16.23
C SER A 12 -32.22 -11.58 -17.10
N ARG A 13 -33.41 -10.96 -17.13
CA ARG A 13 -33.62 -9.67 -17.81
C ARG A 13 -32.94 -8.51 -17.06
N PHE A 14 -32.93 -8.52 -15.74
CA PHE A 14 -32.21 -7.54 -14.90
C PHE A 14 -30.69 -7.64 -15.10
N ILE A 15 -30.14 -8.85 -15.02
CA ILE A 15 -28.71 -9.14 -15.29
C ILE A 15 -28.36 -8.78 -16.74
N PHE A 16 -29.22 -9.11 -17.73
CA PHE A 16 -29.00 -8.75 -19.13
C PHE A 16 -28.95 -7.24 -19.36
N ARG A 17 -29.84 -6.47 -18.72
CA ARG A 17 -29.91 -5.00 -18.85
C ARG A 17 -28.73 -4.28 -18.18
N ILE A 18 -28.14 -4.88 -17.15
CA ILE A 18 -26.97 -4.35 -16.45
C ILE A 18 -25.64 -4.79 -17.11
N THR A 19 -25.60 -5.97 -17.76
CA THR A 19 -24.34 -6.58 -18.25
C THR A 19 -24.14 -6.61 -19.78
N GLY A 20 -25.17 -6.36 -20.58
CA GLY A 20 -25.03 -6.01 -22.00
C GLY A 20 -24.40 -7.05 -22.96
N LYS A 21 -24.55 -8.36 -22.79
CA LYS A 21 -24.13 -9.40 -23.79
C LYS A 21 -25.18 -10.53 -23.86
N GLN A 22 -25.61 -11.08 -25.00
CA GLN A 22 -24.93 -11.34 -26.28
C GLN A 22 -25.62 -10.74 -27.53
N GLY A 23 -24.81 -10.17 -28.44
CA GLY A 23 -24.83 -10.54 -29.87
C GLY A 23 -25.87 -9.93 -30.82
N ARG A 24 -25.87 -8.61 -31.04
CA ARG A 24 -25.78 -7.94 -32.37
C ARG A 24 -26.02 -6.42 -32.25
N SER A 25 -25.13 -5.69 -32.92
CA SER A 25 -25.02 -4.24 -33.17
C SER A 25 -26.31 -3.42 -33.10
N ILE A 26 -26.32 -2.36 -32.28
CA ILE A 26 -26.96 -1.08 -32.59
C ILE A 26 -26.04 0.07 -32.14
N LYS A 27 -25.46 0.76 -33.13
CA LYS A 27 -24.90 2.11 -33.00
C LYS A 27 -26.06 3.09 -32.77
N ASN A 28 -25.82 4.10 -31.94
CA ASN A 28 -26.69 5.24 -31.61
C ASN A 28 -27.82 4.94 -30.62
N ILE A 29 -27.52 5.08 -29.33
CA ILE A 29 -28.47 5.60 -28.35
C ILE A 29 -27.73 6.70 -27.59
N GLU A 30 -28.10 7.95 -27.89
CA GLU A 30 -27.72 9.14 -27.15
C GLU A 30 -28.17 9.02 -25.68
N ARG A 31 -27.54 9.81 -24.81
CA ARG A 31 -27.91 10.00 -23.40
C ARG A 31 -29.42 10.23 -23.27
N ASP A 32 -30.19 9.18 -22.95
CA ASP A 32 -31.50 9.30 -22.33
C ASP A 32 -31.92 7.98 -21.66
N ARG A 33 -32.18 8.08 -20.35
CA ARG A 33 -32.97 7.19 -19.48
C ARG A 33 -32.78 5.67 -19.66
N LEU A 34 -31.79 5.10 -18.96
CA LEU A 34 -31.71 3.66 -18.70
C LEU A 34 -32.03 3.30 -17.25
N TYR A 35 -33.29 3.50 -16.88
CA TYR A 35 -33.92 2.87 -15.73
C TYR A 35 -35.33 2.52 -16.17
N LEU A 36 -35.73 1.24 -16.09
CA LEU A 36 -37.17 0.94 -16.02
C LEU A 36 -37.62 1.38 -14.63
N PHE A 37 -37.80 2.69 -14.45
CA PHE A 37 -38.40 3.24 -13.25
C PHE A 37 -39.88 2.87 -13.22
N ARG A 38 -40.37 2.57 -12.02
CA ARG A 38 -41.75 2.82 -11.61
C ARG A 38 -42.11 4.21 -12.15
N GLY A 39 -43.12 4.31 -13.02
CA GLY A 39 -43.44 5.57 -13.71
C GLY A 39 -43.64 6.73 -12.71
N ASP A 40 -43.34 7.97 -13.15
CA ASP A 40 -43.38 9.26 -12.44
C ASP A 40 -44.58 9.44 -11.46
N CYS A 41 -44.59 8.74 -10.33
CA CYS A 41 -45.64 8.79 -9.32
C CYS A 41 -45.01 8.74 -7.94
N MET A 42 -45.47 9.62 -7.04
CA MET A 42 -44.85 9.82 -5.73
C MET A 42 -45.00 8.60 -4.82
N ALA A 43 -43.99 7.73 -4.81
CA ALA A 43 -44.04 6.49 -4.05
C ALA A 43 -43.58 6.70 -2.60
N GLN A 44 -44.31 6.16 -1.63
CA GLN A 44 -43.98 6.23 -0.21
C GLN A 44 -43.64 4.85 0.36
N ALA A 45 -42.58 4.78 1.18
CA ALA A 45 -42.20 3.57 1.89
C ALA A 45 -42.42 3.71 3.39
N LEU A 46 -42.69 2.59 4.07
CA LEU A 46 -42.65 2.51 5.54
C LEU A 46 -41.67 1.43 5.99
N VAL A 47 -40.73 1.78 6.87
CA VAL A 47 -39.75 0.85 7.45
C VAL A 47 -40.04 0.63 8.94
N ALA A 48 -40.44 -0.58 9.30
CA ALA A 48 -40.53 -1.03 10.68
C ALA A 48 -39.22 -1.73 11.09
N GLY A 49 -38.58 -1.22 12.15
CA GLY A 49 -37.32 -1.78 12.65
C GLY A 49 -36.05 -1.06 12.18
N ALA A 50 -36.13 0.21 11.77
CA ALA A 50 -34.99 1.01 11.32
C ALA A 50 -33.85 1.17 12.36
N THR A 51 -34.10 0.89 13.65
CA THR A 51 -33.04 0.87 14.68
C THR A 51 -32.27 -0.47 14.74
N GLY A 52 -32.74 -1.50 14.04
CA GLY A 52 -32.13 -2.82 13.97
C GLY A 52 -31.02 -2.91 12.92
N LEU A 53 -30.24 -3.99 12.98
CA LEU A 53 -29.03 -4.17 12.16
C LEU A 53 -29.31 -4.08 10.64
N ILE A 54 -30.31 -4.82 10.14
CA ILE A 54 -30.73 -4.73 8.72
C ILE A 54 -31.51 -3.45 8.47
N GLY A 55 -32.48 -3.12 9.33
CA GLY A 55 -33.39 -1.99 9.13
C GLY A 55 -32.67 -0.65 8.97
N ARG A 56 -31.56 -0.43 9.71
CA ARG A 56 -30.75 0.78 9.56
C ARG A 56 -30.13 0.89 8.17
N HIS A 57 -29.40 -0.15 7.74
CA HIS A 57 -28.80 -0.17 6.41
C HIS A 57 -29.86 -0.09 5.32
N LEU A 58 -31.02 -0.71 5.53
CA LEU A 58 -32.13 -0.65 4.57
C LEU A 58 -32.64 0.78 4.42
N THR A 59 -32.89 1.49 5.52
CA THR A 59 -33.31 2.90 5.45
C THR A 59 -32.27 3.77 4.74
N GLU A 60 -30.98 3.58 5.02
CA GLU A 60 -29.89 4.26 4.29
C GLU A 60 -29.94 3.97 2.77
N LYS A 61 -30.05 2.70 2.36
CA LYS A 61 -30.09 2.32 0.95
C LYS A 61 -31.36 2.79 0.24
N LEU A 62 -32.51 2.83 0.93
CA LEU A 62 -33.76 3.35 0.38
C LEU A 62 -33.68 4.87 0.14
N LEU A 63 -33.09 5.63 1.07
CA LEU A 63 -32.81 7.06 0.88
C LEU A 63 -31.87 7.30 -0.30
N GLU A 64 -30.79 6.52 -0.40
CA GLU A 64 -29.82 6.61 -1.51
C GLU A 64 -30.42 6.23 -2.87
N SER A 65 -31.43 5.36 -2.89
CA SER A 65 -32.00 4.84 -4.13
C SER A 65 -32.80 5.86 -4.94
N GLY A 66 -33.33 6.90 -4.28
CA GLY A 66 -34.28 7.84 -4.90
C GLY A 66 -35.58 7.19 -5.40
N LEU A 67 -35.89 5.95 -4.99
CA LEU A 67 -37.12 5.24 -5.40
C LEU A 67 -38.38 5.74 -4.71
N TYR A 68 -38.22 6.44 -3.59
CA TYR A 68 -39.29 6.91 -2.74
C TYR A 68 -39.09 8.40 -2.47
N ASP A 69 -40.16 9.17 -2.66
CA ASP A 69 -40.14 10.60 -2.35
C ASP A 69 -40.17 10.85 -0.84
N HIS A 70 -40.77 9.90 -0.09
CA HIS A 70 -40.90 10.00 1.35
C HIS A 70 -40.81 8.64 2.03
N ILE A 71 -40.08 8.56 3.13
CA ILE A 71 -39.88 7.34 3.91
C ILE A 71 -40.40 7.53 5.34
N HIS A 72 -41.41 6.74 5.70
CA HIS A 72 -41.94 6.66 7.05
C HIS A 72 -41.17 5.62 7.87
N VAL A 73 -40.79 5.96 9.09
CA VAL A 73 -40.07 5.04 9.99
C VAL A 73 -40.93 4.77 11.21
N LEU A 74 -41.38 3.52 11.34
CA LEU A 74 -42.18 3.07 12.46
C LEU A 74 -41.26 2.55 13.57
N THR A 75 -41.20 3.28 14.69
CA THR A 75 -40.20 3.05 15.75
C THR A 75 -40.80 3.27 17.13
N ARG A 76 -40.11 2.80 18.17
CA ARG A 76 -40.46 3.06 19.59
C ARG A 76 -39.60 4.17 20.21
N ARG A 77 -38.62 4.69 19.48
CA ARG A 77 -37.67 5.74 19.89
C ARG A 77 -37.11 6.45 18.67
N ARG A 78 -36.63 7.69 18.85
CA ARG A 78 -35.90 8.45 17.81
C ARG A 78 -34.78 7.61 17.18
N THR A 79 -34.64 7.69 15.86
CA THR A 79 -33.61 6.99 15.07
C THR A 79 -32.56 7.98 14.58
N PRO A 80 -31.43 7.53 13.99
CA PRO A 80 -30.45 8.43 13.37
C PRO A 80 -30.97 9.26 12.18
N PHE A 81 -32.16 8.96 11.66
CA PHE A 81 -32.74 9.59 10.46
C PHE A 81 -33.68 10.76 10.78
N PHE A 82 -33.75 11.20 12.04
CA PHE A 82 -34.71 12.22 12.49
C PHE A 82 -34.49 13.62 11.89
N GLU A 83 -33.32 13.88 11.29
CA GLU A 83 -32.96 15.14 10.64
C GLU A 83 -33.09 15.09 9.11
N GLU A 84 -33.41 13.92 8.53
CA GLU A 84 -33.54 13.76 7.08
C GLU A 84 -34.87 14.38 6.60
N GLU A 85 -34.81 15.31 5.63
CA GLU A 85 -35.97 16.10 5.18
C GLU A 85 -37.12 15.25 4.61
N ASN A 86 -36.80 14.10 4.02
CA ASN A 86 -37.74 13.15 3.40
C ASN A 86 -38.05 11.94 4.30
N VAL A 87 -37.78 12.03 5.60
CA VAL A 87 -38.10 10.99 6.59
C VAL A 87 -39.10 11.50 7.62
N THR A 88 -40.13 10.69 7.91
CA THR A 88 -41.03 10.95 9.03
C THR A 88 -41.01 9.79 10.02
N GLU A 89 -40.61 10.08 11.25
CA GLU A 89 -40.60 9.09 12.32
C GLU A 89 -41.94 9.05 13.06
N HIS A 90 -42.56 7.88 13.05
CA HIS A 90 -43.74 7.58 13.83
C HIS A 90 -43.32 6.82 15.08
N ILE A 91 -43.24 7.54 16.21
CA ILE A 91 -42.93 6.94 17.52
C ILE A 91 -44.24 6.40 18.11
N VAL A 92 -44.46 5.09 17.96
CA VAL A 92 -45.72 4.46 18.40
C VAL A 92 -45.48 3.18 19.19
N SER A 93 -46.47 2.84 20.02
CA SER A 93 -46.59 1.54 20.65
C SER A 93 -47.11 0.53 19.63
N PHE A 94 -46.41 -0.58 19.40
CA PHE A 94 -46.85 -1.58 18.43
C PHE A 94 -48.11 -2.34 18.89
N GLU A 95 -48.42 -2.26 20.19
CA GLU A 95 -49.62 -2.78 20.82
C GLU A 95 -50.91 -2.08 20.36
N GLU A 96 -50.80 -0.83 19.93
CA GLU A 96 -51.94 0.08 19.64
C GLU A 96 -52.03 0.42 18.14
N LEU A 97 -51.38 -0.36 17.26
CA LEU A 97 -51.34 -0.09 15.81
C LEU A 97 -52.73 -0.04 15.14
N ASP A 98 -53.71 -0.77 15.68
CA ASP A 98 -55.08 -0.78 15.13
C ASP A 98 -55.77 0.59 15.28
N GLU A 99 -55.35 1.42 16.23
CA GLU A 99 -55.85 2.78 16.45
C GLU A 99 -55.12 3.82 15.57
N GLN A 100 -54.09 3.38 14.85
CA GLN A 100 -53.19 4.20 14.04
C GLN A 100 -53.23 3.81 12.55
N SER A 101 -54.37 3.33 12.07
CA SER A 101 -54.54 2.86 10.68
C SER A 101 -54.22 3.93 9.63
N SER A 102 -54.39 5.20 9.97
CA SER A 102 -54.04 6.34 9.11
C SER A 102 -52.54 6.44 8.79
N LEU A 103 -51.66 5.82 9.59
CA LEU A 103 -50.20 5.78 9.31
C LEU A 103 -49.84 5.01 8.05
N PHE A 104 -50.74 4.13 7.60
CA PHE A 104 -50.52 3.28 6.44
C PHE A 104 -51.25 3.81 5.18
N GLU A 105 -52.04 4.88 5.30
CA GLU A 105 -52.69 5.51 4.16
C GLU A 105 -51.65 6.15 3.23
N GLY A 106 -51.68 5.80 1.94
CA GLY A 106 -50.74 6.30 0.95
C GLY A 106 -49.37 5.62 0.93
N ILE A 107 -49.14 4.61 1.78
CA ILE A 107 -47.89 3.83 1.77
C ILE A 107 -47.96 2.74 0.70
N ASP A 108 -47.05 2.81 -0.25
CA ASP A 108 -46.95 1.81 -1.32
C ASP A 108 -46.26 0.53 -0.86
N ASP A 109 -45.14 0.68 -0.16
CA ASP A 109 -44.26 -0.43 0.20
C ASP A 109 -43.93 -0.43 1.70
N VAL A 110 -44.17 -1.56 2.36
CA VAL A 110 -43.85 -1.74 3.78
C VAL A 110 -42.70 -2.73 3.94
N PHE A 111 -41.66 -2.32 4.66
CA PHE A 111 -40.50 -3.13 5.00
C PHE A 111 -40.48 -3.45 6.48
N ILE A 112 -40.58 -4.74 6.83
CA ILE A 112 -40.53 -5.24 8.20
C ILE A 112 -39.18 -5.90 8.45
N ALA A 113 -38.27 -5.15 9.08
CA ALA A 113 -36.97 -5.62 9.54
C ALA A 113 -36.94 -5.80 11.08
N LEU A 114 -38.11 -6.09 11.67
CA LEU A 114 -38.25 -6.37 13.09
C LEU A 114 -37.66 -7.74 13.43
N GLY A 115 -36.96 -7.79 14.56
CA GLY A 115 -36.47 -9.03 15.13
C GLY A 115 -35.78 -8.78 16.46
N THR A 116 -35.88 -9.77 17.35
CA THR A 116 -35.23 -9.76 18.66
C THR A 116 -34.40 -11.03 18.85
N THR A 117 -33.77 -11.16 20.02
CA THR A 117 -33.13 -12.41 20.43
C THR A 117 -33.81 -12.96 21.65
N MET A 118 -33.78 -14.29 21.81
CA MET A 118 -34.31 -14.95 23.02
C MET A 118 -33.69 -14.37 24.30
N ARG A 119 -32.39 -14.02 24.24
CA ARG A 119 -31.66 -13.39 25.35
C ARG A 119 -32.23 -12.01 25.74
N LYS A 120 -32.73 -11.24 24.78
CA LYS A 120 -33.27 -9.89 24.99
C LYS A 120 -34.67 -9.92 25.59
N MET A 121 -35.55 -10.81 25.09
CA MET A 121 -36.94 -10.88 25.57
C MET A 121 -37.11 -11.69 26.84
N ARG A 122 -36.16 -12.57 27.19
CA ARG A 122 -36.16 -13.42 28.40
C ARG A 122 -37.37 -14.36 28.54
N SER A 123 -38.32 -14.36 27.60
CA SER A 123 -39.48 -15.26 27.54
C SER A 123 -39.85 -15.60 26.09
N ARG A 124 -40.49 -16.77 25.89
CA ARG A 124 -41.00 -17.20 24.57
C ARG A 124 -42.13 -16.28 24.08
N GLU A 125 -43.02 -15.86 24.97
CA GLU A 125 -44.10 -14.91 24.66
C GLU A 125 -43.55 -13.57 24.18
N GLY A 126 -42.54 -13.01 24.86
CA GLY A 126 -41.92 -11.76 24.43
C GLY A 126 -41.19 -11.90 23.09
N PHE A 127 -40.58 -13.05 22.82
CA PHE A 127 -40.01 -13.33 21.50
C PHE A 127 -41.09 -13.39 20.41
N MET A 128 -42.18 -14.13 20.64
CA MET A 128 -43.32 -14.20 19.71
C MET A 128 -43.95 -12.83 19.47
N GLN A 129 -44.00 -11.97 20.50
CA GLN A 129 -44.51 -10.61 20.35
C GLN A 129 -43.76 -9.83 19.27
N VAL A 130 -42.42 -9.88 19.28
CA VAL A 130 -41.58 -9.11 18.34
C VAL A 130 -41.43 -9.79 16.98
N ASP A 131 -41.26 -11.11 16.95
CA ASP A 131 -40.89 -11.85 15.74
C ASP A 131 -42.09 -12.51 15.02
N TYR A 132 -43.29 -12.45 15.60
CA TYR A 132 -44.54 -12.93 14.99
C TYR A 132 -45.68 -11.89 15.08
N HIS A 133 -46.09 -11.48 16.28
CA HIS A 133 -47.31 -10.68 16.44
C HIS A 133 -47.18 -9.27 15.83
N TYR A 134 -46.10 -8.52 16.09
CA TYR A 134 -45.96 -7.19 15.47
C TYR A 134 -45.84 -7.25 13.94
N PRO A 135 -45.02 -8.13 13.32
CA PRO A 135 -44.99 -8.24 11.87
C PRO A 135 -46.36 -8.54 11.24
N VAL A 136 -47.09 -9.50 11.80
CA VAL A 136 -48.43 -9.88 11.30
C VAL A 136 -49.40 -8.72 11.46
N ARG A 137 -49.40 -8.04 12.61
CA ARG A 137 -50.28 -6.89 12.84
C ARG A 137 -49.98 -5.73 11.90
N ILE A 138 -48.71 -5.37 11.71
CA ILE A 138 -48.31 -4.33 10.76
C ILE A 138 -48.81 -4.68 9.35
N ALA A 139 -48.66 -5.94 8.93
CA ALA A 139 -49.12 -6.39 7.63
C ALA A 139 -50.65 -6.38 7.49
N GLU A 140 -51.39 -6.78 8.53
CA GLU A 140 -52.86 -6.72 8.56
C GLU A 140 -53.38 -5.29 8.50
N THR A 141 -52.82 -4.39 9.29
CA THR A 141 -53.20 -2.97 9.32
C THR A 141 -52.86 -2.31 7.98
N ALA A 142 -51.66 -2.54 7.44
CA ALA A 142 -51.26 -2.01 6.15
C ALA A 142 -52.09 -2.59 5.00
N GLY A 143 -52.41 -3.89 5.03
CA GLY A 143 -53.26 -4.55 4.05
C GLY A 143 -54.67 -3.94 3.99
N LYS A 144 -55.27 -3.63 5.16
CA LYS A 144 -56.55 -2.91 5.25
C LYS A 144 -56.48 -1.49 4.68
N ALA A 145 -55.32 -0.85 4.72
CA ALA A 145 -55.07 0.48 4.17
C ALA A 145 -54.72 0.48 2.67
N GLY A 146 -54.72 -0.68 2.01
CA GLY A 146 -54.49 -0.79 0.57
C GLY A 146 -53.01 -0.97 0.17
N LEU A 147 -52.18 -1.54 1.05
CA LEU A 147 -50.77 -1.82 0.78
C LEU A 147 -50.56 -2.56 -0.55
N GLN A 148 -49.61 -2.09 -1.35
CA GLN A 148 -49.28 -2.74 -2.62
C GLN A 148 -48.25 -3.86 -2.44
N ARG A 149 -47.17 -3.61 -1.69
CA ARG A 149 -46.10 -4.61 -1.51
C ARG A 149 -45.58 -4.67 -0.09
N LEU A 150 -45.43 -5.89 0.43
CA LEU A 150 -44.84 -6.15 1.74
C LEU A 150 -43.50 -6.87 1.60
N PHE A 151 -42.48 -6.40 2.31
CA PHE A 151 -41.16 -7.02 2.41
C PHE A 151 -40.89 -7.37 3.86
N VAL A 152 -40.64 -8.64 4.19
CA VAL A 152 -40.43 -9.09 5.57
C VAL A 152 -39.14 -9.90 5.72
N VAL A 153 -38.36 -9.60 6.76
CA VAL A 153 -37.18 -10.38 7.13
C VAL A 153 -37.58 -11.57 8.01
N SER A 154 -37.38 -12.76 7.46
CA SER A 154 -37.55 -14.05 8.12
C SER A 154 -36.18 -14.69 8.39
N ALA A 155 -36.05 -16.00 8.22
CA ALA A 155 -34.81 -16.74 8.44
C ALA A 155 -34.73 -18.00 7.59
N MET A 156 -33.49 -18.42 7.30
CA MET A 156 -33.22 -19.72 6.70
C MET A 156 -33.82 -20.84 7.55
N GLY A 157 -34.55 -21.75 6.89
CA GLY A 157 -35.20 -22.89 7.55
C GLY A 157 -36.46 -22.54 8.34
N ALA A 158 -37.06 -21.37 8.11
CA ALA A 158 -38.37 -21.00 8.66
C ALA A 158 -39.46 -21.97 8.15
N ASP A 159 -40.07 -22.69 9.09
CA ASP A 159 -41.12 -23.69 8.87
C ASP A 159 -41.89 -23.86 10.19
N ARG A 160 -43.22 -23.88 10.17
CA ARG A 160 -44.04 -24.02 11.40
C ARG A 160 -43.81 -25.35 12.12
N GLU A 161 -43.40 -26.38 11.40
CA GLU A 161 -43.05 -27.69 11.96
C GLU A 161 -41.55 -27.80 12.32
N ALA A 162 -40.77 -26.72 12.19
CA ALA A 162 -39.35 -26.73 12.53
C ALA A 162 -39.11 -27.10 14.01
N PRO A 163 -38.10 -27.95 14.31
CA PRO A 163 -37.80 -28.35 15.69
C PRO A 163 -37.18 -27.21 16.52
N VAL A 164 -36.68 -26.17 15.87
CA VAL A 164 -36.04 -25.01 16.50
C VAL A 164 -37.09 -23.91 16.67
N PHE A 165 -37.34 -23.49 17.92
CA PHE A 165 -38.34 -22.47 18.26
C PHE A 165 -38.24 -21.18 17.43
N TYR A 166 -37.01 -20.69 17.17
CA TYR A 166 -36.79 -19.51 16.32
C TYR A 166 -37.35 -19.70 14.90
N SER A 167 -37.00 -20.81 14.25
CA SER A 167 -37.46 -21.16 12.91
C SER A 167 -38.96 -21.47 12.87
N GLN A 168 -39.51 -22.07 13.93
CA GLN A 168 -40.94 -22.33 14.09
C GLN A 168 -41.76 -21.03 14.13
N VAL A 169 -41.32 -20.05 14.92
CA VAL A 169 -41.99 -18.75 15.04
C VAL A 169 -41.93 -17.99 13.71
N LYS A 170 -40.77 -17.96 13.05
CA LYS A 170 -40.63 -17.35 11.72
C LYS A 170 -41.48 -18.06 10.66
N GLY A 171 -41.52 -19.39 10.66
CA GLY A 171 -42.37 -20.16 9.74
C GLY A 171 -43.86 -19.90 9.96
N SER A 172 -44.29 -19.82 11.22
CA SER A 172 -45.68 -19.47 11.56
C SER A 172 -46.03 -18.05 11.10
N MET A 173 -45.11 -17.08 11.27
CA MET A 173 -45.30 -15.70 10.80
C MET A 173 -45.46 -15.68 9.29
N GLU A 174 -44.61 -16.39 8.55
CA GLU A 174 -44.71 -16.50 7.10
C GLU A 174 -46.06 -17.08 6.66
N GLU A 175 -46.53 -18.18 7.27
CA GLU A 175 -47.84 -18.76 6.98
C GLU A 175 -48.97 -17.73 7.20
N SER A 176 -48.96 -17.00 8.31
CA SER A 176 -49.96 -15.96 8.58
C SER A 176 -49.94 -14.86 7.53
N LEU A 177 -48.76 -14.36 7.14
CA LEU A 177 -48.65 -13.33 6.12
C LEU A 177 -49.15 -13.81 4.74
N MET A 178 -48.94 -15.09 4.40
CA MET A 178 -49.45 -15.68 3.16
C MET A 178 -50.99 -15.74 3.11
N THR A 179 -51.68 -15.70 4.26
CA THR A 179 -53.16 -15.67 4.30
C THR A 179 -53.77 -14.29 4.07
N LEU A 180 -52.97 -13.22 4.07
CA LEU A 180 -53.44 -11.84 3.93
C LEU A 180 -53.75 -11.42 2.48
N ASP A 181 -53.51 -12.30 1.50
CA ASP A 181 -53.77 -12.09 0.06
C ASP A 181 -53.30 -10.72 -0.48
N LEU A 182 -52.10 -10.30 -0.06
CA LEU A 182 -51.51 -9.02 -0.46
C LEU A 182 -51.14 -9.02 -1.95
N PRO A 183 -51.22 -7.86 -2.66
CA PRO A 183 -50.89 -7.80 -4.08
C PRO A 183 -49.46 -8.26 -4.41
N ALA A 184 -48.50 -7.99 -3.53
CA ALA A 184 -47.20 -8.66 -3.52
C ALA A 184 -46.66 -8.88 -2.09
N LEU A 185 -46.13 -10.08 -1.85
CA LEU A 185 -45.48 -10.47 -0.59
C LEU A 185 -44.07 -10.98 -0.86
N HIS A 186 -43.07 -10.32 -0.31
CA HIS A 186 -41.65 -10.67 -0.40
C HIS A 186 -41.13 -11.13 0.97
N ILE A 187 -40.69 -12.38 1.05
CA ILE A 187 -40.13 -13.01 2.26
C ILE A 187 -38.62 -13.20 2.06
N ILE A 188 -37.82 -12.62 2.95
CA ILE A 188 -36.36 -12.61 2.87
C ILE A 188 -35.80 -13.54 3.95
N ARG A 189 -35.14 -14.64 3.57
CA ARG A 189 -34.63 -15.69 4.47
C ARG A 189 -33.10 -15.70 4.52
N PRO A 190 -32.46 -14.77 5.25
CA PRO A 190 -31.01 -14.76 5.41
C PRO A 190 -30.56 -15.94 6.29
N SER A 191 -29.30 -16.35 6.12
CA SER A 191 -28.61 -17.27 7.02
C SER A 191 -28.10 -16.52 8.28
N LEU A 192 -26.92 -16.85 8.78
CA LEU A 192 -26.28 -16.12 9.86
C LEU A 192 -25.91 -14.69 9.41
N ILE A 193 -26.43 -13.68 10.11
CA ILE A 193 -26.19 -12.26 9.80
C ILE A 193 -24.97 -11.74 10.58
N THR A 194 -24.06 -11.04 9.90
CA THR A 194 -22.82 -10.44 10.47
C THR A 194 -22.83 -8.90 10.38
N GLY A 195 -22.17 -8.18 11.31
CA GLY A 195 -22.06 -6.71 11.29
C GLY A 195 -21.59 -6.05 12.61
N ASP A 196 -21.08 -4.81 12.53
CA ASP A 196 -20.47 -4.08 13.66
C ASP A 196 -21.45 -3.22 14.48
N ARG A 197 -21.96 -3.78 15.59
CA ARG A 197 -22.05 -3.21 16.98
C ARG A 197 -23.15 -3.88 17.83
N TYR A 198 -22.77 -4.12 19.10
CA TYR A 198 -23.58 -4.31 20.32
C TYR A 198 -24.97 -4.97 20.19
N GLU A 199 -25.02 -6.27 19.90
CA GLU A 199 -25.90 -7.23 20.62
C GLU A 199 -25.70 -8.65 20.08
N PHE A 200 -25.28 -9.56 20.97
CA PHE A 200 -25.08 -10.97 20.67
C PHE A 200 -26.36 -11.63 20.13
N ARG A 201 -26.25 -12.32 18.99
CA ARG A 201 -27.06 -13.50 18.70
C ARG A 201 -26.34 -14.74 19.26
N LEU A 202 -27.01 -15.49 20.13
CA LEU A 202 -26.47 -16.68 20.78
C LEU A 202 -26.67 -17.91 19.88
N GLY A 203 -25.57 -18.64 19.67
CA GLY A 203 -25.44 -19.83 18.81
C GLY A 203 -24.80 -19.43 17.47
N GLU A 204 -23.48 -19.36 17.30
CA GLU A 204 -22.44 -20.27 17.80
C GLU A 204 -21.08 -19.54 17.97
N LYS A 205 -20.53 -19.54 19.20
CA LYS A 205 -19.07 -19.36 19.39
C LYS A 205 -18.27 -20.61 18.96
N SER A 206 -18.96 -21.69 18.59
CA SER A 206 -18.40 -22.88 17.99
C SER A 206 -18.23 -22.77 16.48
N ALA A 207 -19.08 -22.04 15.74
CA ALA A 207 -18.93 -21.89 14.29
C ALA A 207 -18.00 -20.75 13.89
N ASP A 208 -17.93 -19.64 14.63
CA ASP A 208 -16.95 -18.57 14.35
C ASP A 208 -15.49 -19.02 14.56
N LEU A 209 -15.26 -20.07 15.37
CA LEU A 209 -13.95 -20.73 15.49
C LEU A 209 -13.75 -21.88 14.49
N LEU A 210 -14.82 -22.60 14.10
CA LEU A 210 -14.71 -23.76 13.19
C LEU A 210 -14.86 -23.44 11.70
N THR A 211 -15.34 -22.25 11.32
CA THR A 211 -15.61 -21.89 9.90
C THR A 211 -14.64 -20.90 9.28
N LYS A 212 -13.74 -20.28 10.07
CA LYS A 212 -12.65 -19.45 9.55
C LYS A 212 -11.74 -20.18 8.55
N PRO A 213 -11.47 -21.50 8.66
CA PRO A 213 -10.70 -22.22 7.65
C PRO A 213 -11.49 -22.60 6.38
N VAL A 214 -12.83 -22.50 6.39
CA VAL A 214 -13.69 -23.13 5.36
C VAL A 214 -14.37 -22.11 4.45
N ARG A 215 -14.18 -20.81 4.67
CA ARG A 215 -14.84 -19.74 3.88
C ARG A 215 -14.51 -19.79 2.38
N GLY A 216 -13.33 -20.32 2.01
CA GLY A 216 -12.91 -20.57 0.63
C GLY A 216 -13.37 -21.91 0.03
N LEU A 217 -13.92 -22.81 0.84
CA LEU A 217 -14.35 -24.17 0.43
C LEU A 217 -15.88 -24.28 0.21
N MET A 218 -16.65 -23.23 0.53
CA MET A 218 -18.12 -23.24 0.46
C MET A 218 -18.68 -22.66 -0.85
N ASP A 219 -18.05 -22.96 -1.98
CA ASP A 219 -18.63 -22.70 -3.31
C ASP A 219 -19.37 -23.94 -3.83
N GLY A 220 -20.62 -23.74 -4.29
CA GLY A 220 -21.52 -24.82 -4.73
C GLY A 220 -22.73 -25.02 -3.80
N ARG A 221 -23.13 -26.26 -3.51
CA ARG A 221 -24.38 -26.61 -2.77
C ARG A 221 -24.44 -26.12 -1.31
N LEU A 222 -23.37 -25.51 -0.80
CA LEU A 222 -23.24 -25.03 0.58
C LEU A 222 -23.43 -23.51 0.73
N VAL A 223 -23.63 -22.77 -0.37
CA VAL A 223 -23.84 -21.31 -0.36
C VAL A 223 -25.03 -20.90 0.52
N LYS A 224 -26.09 -21.72 0.58
CA LYS A 224 -27.24 -21.47 1.47
C LYS A 224 -26.87 -21.26 2.93
N TYR A 225 -25.79 -21.87 3.43
CA TYR A 225 -25.35 -21.74 4.82
C TYR A 225 -24.31 -20.63 5.05
N LYS A 226 -23.84 -19.96 3.98
CA LYS A 226 -22.80 -18.93 4.07
C LYS A 226 -23.31 -17.71 4.84
N PRO A 227 -22.60 -17.22 5.88
CA PRO A 227 -23.00 -16.00 6.58
C PRO A 227 -23.06 -14.79 5.65
N ILE A 228 -24.06 -13.94 5.85
CA ILE A 228 -24.31 -12.75 5.03
C ILE A 228 -24.20 -11.47 5.87
N PRO A 229 -23.47 -10.43 5.44
CA PRO A 229 -23.47 -9.14 6.11
C PRO A 229 -24.87 -8.51 6.10
N ALA A 230 -25.25 -7.80 7.16
CA ALA A 230 -26.54 -7.13 7.23
C ALA A 230 -26.74 -6.08 6.12
N GLU A 231 -25.67 -5.37 5.75
CA GLU A 231 -25.65 -4.45 4.62
C GLU A 231 -26.02 -5.16 3.31
N ALA A 232 -25.46 -6.34 3.04
CA ALA A 232 -25.77 -7.11 1.83
C ALA A 232 -27.24 -7.54 1.75
N VAL A 233 -27.87 -7.86 2.90
CA VAL A 233 -29.31 -8.15 2.96
C VAL A 233 -30.13 -6.90 2.66
N ALA A 234 -29.77 -5.76 3.26
CA ALA A 234 -30.44 -4.48 3.04
C ALA A 234 -30.36 -4.01 1.57
N GLU A 235 -29.19 -4.13 0.94
CA GLU A 235 -29.00 -3.83 -0.48
C GLU A 235 -29.83 -4.72 -1.37
N ALA A 236 -29.89 -6.02 -1.08
CA ALA A 236 -30.73 -6.94 -1.82
C ALA A 236 -32.21 -6.55 -1.70
N MET A 237 -32.68 -6.20 -0.49
CA MET A 237 -34.06 -5.74 -0.27
C MET A 237 -34.37 -4.46 -1.05
N ALA A 238 -33.49 -3.45 -1.01
CA ALA A 238 -33.66 -2.21 -1.77
C ALA A 238 -33.67 -2.47 -3.29
N ALA A 239 -32.80 -3.36 -3.79
CA ALA A 239 -32.77 -3.74 -5.20
C ALA A 239 -34.03 -4.50 -5.62
N ILE A 240 -34.56 -5.41 -4.79
CA ILE A 240 -35.82 -6.10 -5.06
C ILE A 240 -36.97 -5.08 -5.15
N ALA A 241 -37.00 -4.08 -4.25
CA ALA A 241 -38.04 -3.05 -4.24
C ALA A 241 -38.07 -2.19 -5.52
N SER A 242 -36.93 -2.03 -6.19
CA SER A 242 -36.82 -1.33 -7.48
C SER A 242 -37.51 -2.03 -8.65
N ILE A 243 -37.94 -3.28 -8.46
CA ILE A 243 -38.54 -4.12 -9.50
C ILE A 243 -40.03 -4.26 -9.23
N ASP A 244 -40.87 -3.96 -10.23
CA ASP A 244 -42.32 -4.21 -10.13
C ASP A 244 -42.62 -5.71 -10.01
N SER A 245 -43.48 -6.06 -9.06
CA SER A 245 -43.69 -7.43 -8.61
C SER A 245 -45.14 -7.64 -8.16
N ARG A 246 -45.66 -8.85 -8.40
CA ARG A 246 -46.97 -9.32 -7.92
C ARG A 246 -46.87 -10.75 -7.41
N GLY A 247 -47.73 -11.12 -6.47
CA GLY A 247 -47.79 -12.45 -5.85
C GLY A 247 -46.72 -12.69 -4.79
N LEU A 248 -46.54 -13.96 -4.43
CA LEU A 248 -45.60 -14.41 -3.39
C LEU A 248 -44.18 -14.65 -3.94
N HIS A 249 -43.19 -14.02 -3.31
CA HIS A 249 -41.76 -14.18 -3.61
C HIS A 249 -41.00 -14.53 -2.35
N ILE A 250 -40.24 -15.63 -2.38
CA ILE A 250 -39.37 -16.05 -1.27
C ILE A 250 -37.92 -16.00 -1.78
N TYR A 251 -37.06 -15.25 -1.09
CA TYR A 251 -35.65 -15.11 -1.40
C TYR A 251 -34.83 -15.84 -0.34
N GLU A 252 -34.18 -16.92 -0.75
CA GLU A 252 -33.30 -17.69 0.12
C GLU A 252 -31.92 -17.02 0.20
N ASN A 253 -31.10 -17.42 1.18
CA ASN A 253 -29.78 -16.83 1.40
C ASN A 253 -28.87 -16.83 0.15
N GLU A 254 -29.00 -17.83 -0.72
CA GLU A 254 -28.26 -17.90 -1.98
C GLU A 254 -28.66 -16.80 -2.95
N ASP A 255 -29.95 -16.45 -3.00
CA ASP A 255 -30.49 -15.39 -3.84
C ASP A 255 -29.96 -14.03 -3.36
N LEU A 256 -29.89 -13.81 -2.05
CA LEU A 256 -29.35 -12.59 -1.46
C LEU A 256 -27.86 -12.40 -1.81
N HIS A 257 -27.06 -13.46 -1.72
CA HIS A 257 -25.67 -13.42 -2.18
C HIS A 257 -25.54 -13.22 -3.70
N ALA A 258 -26.45 -13.79 -4.50
CA ALA A 258 -26.45 -13.58 -5.94
C ALA A 258 -26.80 -12.13 -6.31
N ILE A 259 -27.81 -11.55 -5.66
CA ILE A 259 -28.21 -10.15 -5.87
C ILE A 259 -27.09 -9.21 -5.42
N HIS A 260 -26.55 -9.39 -4.21
CA HIS A 260 -25.46 -8.55 -3.71
C HIS A 260 -24.21 -8.60 -4.62
N ARG A 261 -23.80 -9.79 -5.10
CA ARG A 261 -22.72 -9.93 -6.10
C ARG A 261 -23.03 -9.28 -7.44
N SER A 262 -24.31 -9.20 -7.82
CA SER A 262 -24.73 -8.56 -9.07
C SER A 262 -24.79 -7.04 -8.96
N LEU A 263 -25.06 -6.51 -7.76
CA LEU A 263 -24.97 -5.08 -7.44
C LEU A 263 -23.51 -4.61 -7.29
N HIS A 264 -22.64 -5.52 -6.84
CA HIS A 264 -21.20 -5.31 -6.72
C HIS A 264 -20.46 -6.28 -7.63
N PRO A 265 -20.62 -6.17 -8.97
CA PRO A 265 -19.85 -7.00 -9.85
C PRO A 265 -18.38 -6.65 -9.58
N ALA A 266 -17.63 -7.59 -8.98
CA ALA A 266 -16.18 -7.57 -9.05
C ALA A 266 -15.86 -7.31 -10.51
N SER A 267 -15.13 -6.22 -10.79
CA SER A 267 -14.87 -5.83 -12.17
C SER A 267 -14.31 -7.08 -12.84
N LYS A 268 -15.11 -7.73 -13.70
CA LYS A 268 -14.58 -8.73 -14.60
C LYS A 268 -13.81 -7.90 -15.61
N LYS A 269 -12.60 -7.52 -15.23
CA LYS A 269 -11.57 -7.04 -16.14
C LYS A 269 -11.66 -7.98 -17.33
N LYS A 270 -12.04 -7.42 -18.47
CA LYS A 270 -11.74 -8.02 -19.76
C LYS A 270 -10.28 -8.44 -19.64
N ALA A 271 -9.96 -9.73 -19.78
CA ALA A 271 -8.59 -10.20 -19.58
C ALA A 271 -7.67 -9.27 -20.38
N GLY A 272 -6.85 -8.50 -19.67
CA GLY A 272 -5.92 -7.58 -20.29
C GLY A 272 -4.94 -8.38 -21.14
N ARG A 273 -4.23 -7.71 -22.03
CA ARG A 273 -3.15 -8.34 -22.79
C ARG A 273 -2.09 -8.90 -21.86
N TYR A 274 -1.81 -8.20 -20.76
CA TYR A 274 -0.84 -8.60 -19.75
C TYR A 274 -1.50 -9.02 -18.43
N SER A 275 -0.90 -10.02 -17.77
CA SER A 275 -1.30 -10.44 -16.43
C SER A 275 -1.00 -9.33 -15.43
N GLN A 276 -1.91 -9.11 -14.48
CA GLN A 276 -1.68 -8.23 -13.33
C GLN A 276 -1.24 -9.01 -12.08
N GLN A 277 -1.13 -10.33 -12.17
CA GLN A 277 -0.58 -11.18 -11.12
C GLN A 277 0.71 -11.81 -11.62
N TRP A 278 1.73 -11.84 -10.76
CA TRP A 278 2.97 -12.53 -11.09
C TRP A 278 2.81 -14.05 -11.02
N ASN A 279 3.77 -14.77 -11.57
CA ASN A 279 3.84 -16.22 -11.49
C ASN A 279 5.03 -16.65 -10.61
N LEU A 280 4.75 -16.94 -9.33
CA LEU A 280 5.74 -17.50 -8.40
C LEU A 280 5.96 -19.01 -8.57
N ASP A 281 5.03 -19.73 -9.19
CA ASP A 281 5.15 -21.16 -9.45
C ASP A 281 6.29 -21.50 -10.42
N SER A 282 6.71 -20.52 -11.24
CA SER A 282 7.91 -20.62 -12.09
C SER A 282 9.21 -20.66 -11.29
N ILE A 283 9.23 -20.18 -10.04
CA ILE A 283 10.38 -20.26 -9.13
C ILE A 283 10.27 -21.52 -8.27
N PHE A 284 9.24 -21.59 -7.42
CA PHE A 284 8.92 -22.75 -6.61
C PHE A 284 7.41 -23.00 -6.61
N LYS A 285 7.01 -24.15 -7.15
CA LYS A 285 5.59 -24.49 -7.30
C LYS A 285 4.93 -24.77 -5.96
N GLY A 286 3.76 -24.17 -5.73
CA GLY A 286 2.91 -24.45 -4.57
C GLY A 286 2.96 -23.40 -3.44
N GLY A 287 3.50 -22.21 -3.71
CA GLY A 287 3.49 -21.09 -2.75
C GLY A 287 4.21 -21.41 -1.43
N SER A 288 3.64 -20.97 -0.31
CA SER A 288 4.16 -21.20 1.04
C SER A 288 4.20 -22.69 1.46
N GLU A 289 3.40 -23.55 0.82
CA GLU A 289 3.41 -25.00 1.03
C GLU A 289 4.33 -25.75 0.04
N SER A 290 5.14 -25.03 -0.74
CA SER A 290 5.99 -25.64 -1.76
C SER A 290 7.01 -26.61 -1.18
N LYS A 291 6.89 -27.89 -1.55
CA LYS A 291 7.90 -28.93 -1.21
C LYS A 291 9.27 -28.64 -1.82
N GLN A 292 9.29 -28.02 -3.00
CA GLN A 292 10.54 -27.64 -3.67
C GLN A 292 11.25 -26.54 -2.87
N PHE A 293 10.49 -25.54 -2.40
CA PHE A 293 11.03 -24.48 -1.56
C PHE A 293 11.53 -25.02 -0.21
N SER A 294 10.76 -25.88 0.46
CA SER A 294 11.19 -26.49 1.72
C SER A 294 12.49 -27.29 1.58
N GLN A 295 12.67 -28.03 0.47
CA GLN A 295 13.93 -28.72 0.20
C GLN A 295 15.07 -27.74 -0.09
N PHE A 296 14.80 -26.66 -0.81
CA PHE A 296 15.79 -25.62 -1.09
C PHE A 296 16.27 -24.93 0.20
N LEU A 297 15.36 -24.67 1.15
CA LEU A 297 15.66 -24.14 2.47
C LEU A 297 16.63 -25.07 3.24
N VAL A 298 16.30 -26.36 3.34
CA VAL A 298 17.14 -27.37 4.03
C VAL A 298 18.53 -27.48 3.39
N ASN A 299 18.60 -27.45 2.05
CA ASN A 299 19.88 -27.47 1.34
C ASN A 299 20.72 -26.22 1.67
N THR A 300 20.08 -25.06 1.80
CA THR A 300 20.76 -23.80 2.15
C THR A 300 21.27 -23.82 3.60
N GLU A 301 20.49 -24.34 4.55
CA GLU A 301 20.92 -24.57 5.94
C GLU A 301 22.13 -25.53 6.01
N THR A 302 22.10 -26.59 5.20
CA THR A 302 23.19 -27.57 5.10
C THR A 302 24.46 -26.95 4.53
N ASP A 303 24.33 -26.09 3.50
CA ASP A 303 25.45 -25.40 2.88
C ASP A 303 26.11 -24.41 3.84
N LEU A 304 25.32 -23.65 4.60
CA LEU A 304 25.83 -22.76 5.66
C LEU A 304 26.60 -23.55 6.72
N SER A 305 26.04 -24.67 7.19
CA SER A 305 26.68 -25.54 8.18
C SER A 305 27.99 -26.13 7.66
N THR A 306 28.02 -26.54 6.38
CA THR A 306 29.21 -27.09 5.73
C THR A 306 30.28 -26.02 5.54
N LEU A 307 29.90 -24.82 5.12
CA LEU A 307 30.83 -23.69 5.00
C LEU A 307 31.43 -23.34 6.35
N LYS A 308 30.62 -23.30 7.42
CA LYS A 308 31.11 -23.09 8.79
C LYS A 308 32.22 -24.06 9.17
N LEU A 309 32.00 -25.36 8.99
CA LEU A 309 33.01 -26.39 9.28
C LEU A 309 34.27 -26.22 8.44
N LYS A 310 34.14 -25.76 7.19
CA LYS A 310 35.29 -25.47 6.33
C LYS A 310 36.08 -24.25 6.85
N LEU A 311 35.39 -23.16 7.18
CA LEU A 311 36.00 -21.95 7.73
C LEU A 311 36.70 -22.22 9.06
N ASP A 312 36.07 -22.97 9.97
CA ASP A 312 36.68 -23.34 11.26
C ASP A 312 37.99 -24.14 11.06
N LYS A 313 38.02 -25.05 10.08
CA LYS A 313 39.24 -25.80 9.74
C LYS A 313 40.32 -24.90 9.13
N LEU A 314 39.96 -23.96 8.26
CA LEU A 314 40.92 -23.04 7.63
C LEU A 314 41.59 -22.15 8.68
N ARG A 315 40.83 -21.63 9.65
CA ARG A 315 41.36 -20.81 10.76
C ARG A 315 42.34 -21.56 11.67
N GLN A 316 42.20 -22.87 11.79
CA GLN A 316 43.02 -23.70 12.67
C GLN A 316 44.33 -24.16 12.02
N LYS A 317 44.54 -23.91 10.73
CA LYS A 317 45.78 -24.32 10.05
C LYS A 317 46.95 -23.42 10.48
N GLU A 318 48.06 -24.05 10.85
CA GLU A 318 49.32 -23.35 11.15
C GLU A 318 49.96 -22.73 9.90
N THR A 319 49.72 -23.33 8.73
CA THR A 319 50.18 -22.83 7.44
C THR A 319 49.01 -22.20 6.66
N PRO A 320 49.18 -21.00 6.10
CA PRO A 320 48.16 -20.34 5.29
C PRO A 320 47.76 -21.22 4.10
N ASP A 321 46.45 -21.43 3.93
CA ASP A 321 45.86 -22.22 2.84
C ASP A 321 45.05 -21.31 1.91
N ILE A 322 45.74 -20.64 0.98
CA ILE A 322 45.14 -19.65 0.08
C ILE A 322 44.09 -20.30 -0.83
N ASP A 323 44.40 -21.45 -1.43
CA ASP A 323 43.45 -22.23 -2.25
C ASP A 323 42.17 -22.57 -1.46
N GLY A 324 42.33 -22.95 -0.18
CA GLY A 324 41.21 -23.23 0.71
C GLY A 324 40.32 -22.01 0.95
N TRP A 325 40.92 -20.82 1.10
CA TRP A 325 40.21 -19.55 1.24
C TRP A 325 39.52 -19.11 -0.05
N VAL A 326 40.15 -19.24 -1.22
CA VAL A 326 39.54 -19.00 -2.55
C VAL A 326 38.23 -19.79 -2.66
N GLN A 327 38.31 -21.10 -2.45
CA GLN A 327 37.12 -21.96 -2.52
C GLN A 327 36.06 -21.64 -1.45
N ALA A 328 36.47 -21.08 -0.31
CA ALA A 328 35.53 -20.68 0.74
C ALA A 328 34.79 -19.39 0.33
N VAL A 329 35.48 -18.42 -0.26
CA VAL A 329 34.90 -17.19 -0.81
C VAL A 329 33.94 -17.52 -1.95
N GLU A 330 34.32 -18.35 -2.91
CA GLU A 330 33.43 -18.80 -3.98
C GLU A 330 32.17 -19.48 -3.44
N ARG A 331 32.33 -20.38 -2.45
CA ARG A 331 31.18 -21.05 -1.82
C ARG A 331 30.29 -20.06 -1.09
N MET A 332 30.87 -19.04 -0.46
CA MET A 332 30.13 -17.97 0.20
C MET A 332 29.30 -17.15 -0.81
N GLN A 333 29.82 -16.86 -2.00
CA GLN A 333 29.07 -16.20 -3.08
C GLN A 333 27.86 -17.05 -3.52
N MET A 334 28.05 -18.35 -3.71
CA MET A 334 26.96 -19.27 -4.07
C MET A 334 25.89 -19.36 -2.98
N ILE A 335 26.28 -19.39 -1.71
CA ILE A 335 25.33 -19.43 -0.59
C ILE A 335 24.59 -18.10 -0.47
N ARG A 336 25.25 -16.97 -0.74
CA ARG A 336 24.60 -15.65 -0.75
C ARG A 336 23.44 -15.61 -1.74
N MET A 337 23.63 -16.14 -2.95
CA MET A 337 22.55 -16.27 -3.93
C MET A 337 21.37 -17.07 -3.39
N LYS A 338 21.63 -18.21 -2.74
CA LYS A 338 20.57 -19.05 -2.14
C LYS A 338 19.81 -18.35 -1.01
N VAL A 339 20.53 -17.67 -0.12
CA VAL A 339 19.92 -16.89 0.97
C VAL A 339 19.07 -15.75 0.40
N GLY A 340 19.54 -15.09 -0.67
CA GLY A 340 18.79 -14.08 -1.41
C GLY A 340 17.51 -14.65 -2.02
N GLU A 341 17.59 -15.80 -2.70
CA GLU A 341 16.45 -16.49 -3.32
C GLU A 341 15.38 -16.90 -2.30
N VAL A 342 15.80 -17.40 -1.13
CA VAL A 342 14.89 -17.67 0.00
C VAL A 342 14.19 -16.38 0.44
N SER A 343 14.96 -15.32 0.64
CA SER A 343 14.44 -14.03 1.12
C SER A 343 13.44 -13.43 0.13
N ALA A 344 13.78 -13.44 -1.16
CA ALA A 344 12.95 -12.92 -2.25
C ALA A 344 11.63 -13.69 -2.36
N PHE A 345 11.67 -15.03 -2.34
CA PHE A 345 10.46 -15.85 -2.44
C PHE A 345 9.51 -15.60 -1.27
N VAL A 346 10.02 -15.62 -0.03
CA VAL A 346 9.20 -15.37 1.18
C VAL A 346 8.66 -13.94 1.19
N ALA A 347 9.46 -12.95 0.79
CA ALA A 347 9.00 -11.57 0.68
C ALA A 347 7.84 -11.43 -0.33
N CYS A 348 7.92 -12.13 -1.48
CA CYS A 348 6.84 -12.17 -2.46
C CYS A 348 5.57 -12.80 -1.88
N LEU A 349 5.67 -13.97 -1.24
CA LEU A 349 4.51 -14.64 -0.61
C LEU A 349 3.80 -13.75 0.42
N LYS A 350 4.57 -13.11 1.30
CA LYS A 350 4.03 -12.19 2.32
C LYS A 350 3.43 -10.93 1.71
N ALA A 351 3.98 -10.44 0.60
CA ALA A 351 3.48 -9.24 -0.06
C ALA A 351 2.20 -9.49 -0.84
N GLN A 352 2.11 -10.61 -1.58
CA GLN A 352 0.92 -10.96 -2.34
C GLN A 352 -0.26 -11.29 -1.42
N ASP A 353 -0.04 -11.89 -0.25
CA ASP A 353 -1.11 -12.22 0.70
C ASP A 353 -0.62 -12.08 2.14
N VAL A 354 -0.97 -10.98 2.79
CA VAL A 354 -0.64 -10.70 4.20
C VAL A 354 -1.41 -11.60 5.18
N THR A 355 -2.32 -12.43 4.70
CA THR A 355 -3.07 -13.40 5.53
C THR A 355 -2.48 -14.81 5.49
N ASP A 356 -1.44 -15.04 4.67
CA ASP A 356 -0.71 -16.31 4.59
C ASP A 356 0.17 -16.52 5.84
N LYS A 357 -0.35 -17.32 6.77
CA LYS A 357 0.32 -17.63 8.04
C LYS A 357 1.57 -18.49 7.87
N GLU A 358 1.62 -19.34 6.84
CA GLU A 358 2.80 -20.17 6.59
C GLU A 358 3.94 -19.31 6.05
N ALA A 359 3.64 -18.35 5.17
CA ALA A 359 4.61 -17.35 4.74
C ALA A 359 5.18 -16.52 5.91
N ASP A 360 4.37 -16.21 6.92
CA ASP A 360 4.85 -15.54 8.13
C ASP A 360 5.84 -16.38 8.94
N LEU A 361 5.60 -17.69 9.08
CA LEU A 361 6.53 -18.61 9.75
C LEU A 361 7.86 -18.71 9.00
N LEU A 362 7.82 -18.76 7.67
CA LEU A 362 9.01 -18.76 6.80
C LEU A 362 9.83 -17.46 6.93
N GLY A 363 9.19 -16.35 7.34
CA GLY A 363 9.87 -15.10 7.64
C GLY A 363 10.91 -15.23 8.77
N GLY A 364 10.65 -16.07 9.79
CA GLY A 364 11.62 -16.35 10.85
C GLY A 364 12.87 -17.08 10.33
N LYS A 365 12.65 -18.05 9.43
CA LYS A 365 13.74 -18.82 8.80
C LYS A 365 14.64 -17.96 7.92
N THR A 366 14.05 -17.01 7.20
CA THR A 366 14.82 -16.04 6.40
C THR A 366 15.81 -15.25 7.27
N LYS A 367 15.38 -14.77 8.44
CA LYS A 367 16.23 -14.02 9.38
C LYS A 367 17.36 -14.89 9.96
N GLU A 368 17.07 -16.15 10.28
CA GLU A 368 18.04 -17.12 10.80
C GLU A 368 19.17 -17.38 9.78
N LEU A 369 18.81 -17.62 8.51
CA LEU A 369 19.77 -17.83 7.42
C LEU A 369 20.64 -16.60 7.17
N ALA A 370 20.03 -15.41 7.12
CA ALA A 370 20.76 -14.16 6.92
C ALA A 370 21.75 -13.87 8.06
N SER A 371 21.35 -14.10 9.31
CA SER A 371 22.20 -13.97 10.49
C SER A 371 23.38 -14.94 10.45
N THR A 372 23.10 -16.22 10.17
CA THR A 372 24.14 -17.26 10.04
C THR A 372 25.13 -16.91 8.94
N TYR A 373 24.64 -16.49 7.76
CA TYR A 373 25.50 -16.03 6.68
C TYR A 373 26.39 -14.86 7.10
N GLY A 374 25.84 -13.84 7.77
CA GLY A 374 26.60 -12.69 8.27
C GLY A 374 27.72 -13.05 9.26
N GLN A 375 27.50 -14.05 10.11
CA GLN A 375 28.53 -14.57 11.00
C GLN A 375 29.69 -15.23 10.22
N LEU A 376 29.37 -16.06 9.21
CA LEU A 376 30.38 -16.69 8.37
C LEU A 376 31.16 -15.66 7.54
N GLN A 377 30.47 -14.62 7.05
CA GLN A 377 31.10 -13.52 6.36
C GLN A 377 32.08 -12.77 7.28
N SER A 378 31.74 -12.56 8.55
CA SER A 378 32.64 -11.91 9.52
C SER A 378 33.93 -12.71 9.73
N ILE A 379 33.84 -14.05 9.71
CA ILE A 379 35.04 -14.91 9.76
C ILE A 379 35.93 -14.71 8.53
N VAL A 380 35.33 -14.55 7.34
CA VAL A 380 36.09 -14.25 6.12
C VAL A 380 36.72 -12.87 6.21
N ASP A 381 35.98 -11.85 6.67
CA ASP A 381 36.50 -10.49 6.84
C ASP A 381 37.71 -10.46 7.82
N GLU A 382 37.64 -11.21 8.94
CA GLU A 382 38.78 -11.38 9.87
C GLU A 382 39.99 -12.04 9.18
N ALA A 383 39.75 -13.06 8.35
CA ALA A 383 40.82 -13.74 7.64
C ALA A 383 41.50 -12.82 6.62
N LEU A 384 40.73 -12.09 5.82
CA LEU A 384 41.24 -11.10 4.87
C LEU A 384 42.07 -10.03 5.57
N LEU A 385 41.61 -9.53 6.72
CA LEU A 385 42.34 -8.56 7.54
C LEU A 385 43.67 -9.11 8.05
N SER A 386 43.71 -10.39 8.41
CA SER A 386 44.91 -11.06 8.94
C SER A 386 45.94 -11.45 7.87
N MET A 387 45.58 -11.37 6.58
CA MET A 387 46.48 -11.76 5.50
C MET A 387 47.68 -10.80 5.40
N THR A 388 48.87 -11.37 5.23
CA THR A 388 50.05 -10.59 4.84
C THR A 388 49.96 -10.15 3.39
N ASP A 389 50.72 -9.13 2.99
CA ASP A 389 50.72 -8.65 1.61
C ASP A 389 51.11 -9.76 0.61
N ALA A 390 52.05 -10.64 0.98
CA ALA A 390 52.40 -11.79 0.14
C ALA A 390 51.26 -12.82 0.01
N GLN A 391 50.44 -13.01 1.05
CA GLN A 391 49.27 -13.87 1.00
C GLN A 391 48.14 -13.24 0.18
N TRP A 392 47.98 -11.92 0.29
CA TRP A 392 47.04 -11.15 -0.52
C TRP A 392 47.41 -11.23 -2.01
N GLU A 393 48.68 -11.00 -2.35
CA GLU A 393 49.19 -11.14 -3.72
C GLU A 393 48.99 -12.57 -4.26
N GLU A 394 49.15 -13.60 -3.42
CA GLU A 394 48.86 -14.98 -3.81
C GLU A 394 47.36 -15.20 -4.06
N LEU A 395 46.49 -14.67 -3.19
CA LEU A 395 45.03 -14.72 -3.35
C LEU A 395 44.61 -14.07 -4.68
N MET A 396 45.21 -12.93 -5.01
CA MET A 396 44.93 -12.19 -6.25
C MET A 396 45.53 -12.84 -7.51
N LYS A 397 46.24 -13.98 -7.42
CA LYS A 397 46.63 -14.75 -8.63
C LYS A 397 45.46 -15.53 -9.21
N HIS A 398 44.44 -15.83 -8.42
CA HIS A 398 43.24 -16.53 -8.87
C HIS A 398 42.32 -15.57 -9.61
N ASP A 399 41.96 -15.92 -10.85
CA ASP A 399 41.15 -15.04 -11.70
C ASP A 399 39.77 -14.77 -11.09
N GLU A 400 39.19 -15.76 -10.40
CA GLU A 400 37.91 -15.65 -9.69
C GLU A 400 37.96 -14.62 -8.54
N MET A 401 39.14 -14.39 -7.94
CA MET A 401 39.33 -13.39 -6.89
C MET A 401 39.56 -11.99 -7.48
N LYS A 402 40.25 -11.89 -8.63
CA LYS A 402 40.43 -10.61 -9.33
C LYS A 402 39.11 -9.98 -9.75
N GLU A 403 38.14 -10.79 -10.18
CA GLU A 403 36.82 -10.29 -10.58
C GLU A 403 36.03 -9.61 -9.44
N ILE A 404 36.41 -9.90 -8.18
CA ILE A 404 35.82 -9.35 -6.95
C ILE A 404 36.84 -8.56 -6.12
N GLU A 405 37.99 -8.19 -6.70
CA GLU A 405 39.12 -7.56 -5.99
C GLU A 405 38.66 -6.32 -5.21
N PHE A 406 37.98 -5.38 -5.90
CA PHE A 406 37.42 -4.18 -5.27
C PHE A 406 36.58 -4.51 -4.04
N ASN A 407 35.71 -5.53 -4.12
CA ASN A 407 34.82 -5.89 -3.01
C ASN A 407 35.58 -6.53 -1.84
N LEU A 408 36.65 -7.28 -2.11
CA LEU A 408 37.50 -7.85 -1.07
C LEU A 408 38.38 -6.78 -0.41
N GLU A 409 38.93 -5.85 -1.20
CA GLU A 409 39.70 -4.70 -0.70
C GLU A 409 38.84 -3.79 0.17
N GLU A 410 37.63 -3.44 -0.29
CA GLU A 410 36.67 -2.66 0.48
C GLU A 410 36.40 -3.32 1.84
N ARG A 411 36.19 -4.64 1.87
CA ARG A 411 35.98 -5.40 3.11
C ARG A 411 37.19 -5.36 4.02
N ARG A 412 38.39 -5.58 3.48
CA ARG A 412 39.64 -5.53 4.25
C ARG A 412 39.83 -4.14 4.88
N ARG A 413 39.67 -3.08 4.09
CA ARG A 413 39.73 -1.68 4.55
C ARG A 413 38.71 -1.36 5.63
N LEU A 414 37.45 -1.78 5.45
CA LEU A 414 36.40 -1.57 6.46
C LEU A 414 36.66 -2.37 7.75
N ALA A 415 37.32 -3.53 7.65
CA ALA A 415 37.71 -4.31 8.82
C ALA A 415 38.88 -3.68 9.60
N GLU A 416 39.81 -2.98 8.92
CA GLU A 416 40.93 -2.26 9.55
C GLU A 416 40.48 -1.15 10.49
N GLU A 417 39.35 -0.49 10.18
CA GLU A 417 38.82 0.61 10.97
C GLU A 417 37.92 0.17 12.14
N LYS A 418 37.72 -1.13 12.32
CA LYS A 418 36.96 -1.69 13.43
C LYS A 418 37.83 -1.79 14.69
N LEU A 419 37.16 -1.94 15.82
CA LEU A 419 37.82 -2.30 17.08
C LEU A 419 38.36 -3.74 17.02
N PRO A 420 39.24 -4.12 17.97
CA PRO A 420 39.56 -5.52 18.23
C PRO A 420 38.31 -6.41 18.31
N ALA A 421 38.42 -7.63 17.82
CA ALA A 421 37.27 -8.53 17.59
C ALA A 421 36.42 -8.79 18.84
N ASP A 422 37.05 -8.89 20.02
CA ASP A 422 36.35 -9.06 21.31
C ASP A 422 35.45 -7.87 21.66
N LYS A 423 35.90 -6.65 21.33
CA LYS A 423 35.12 -5.42 21.53
C LYS A 423 34.00 -5.27 20.51
N GLU A 424 34.25 -5.55 19.22
CA GLU A 424 33.18 -5.54 18.21
C GLU A 424 32.11 -6.59 18.52
N GLN A 425 32.50 -7.77 18.97
CA GLN A 425 31.55 -8.81 19.41
C GLN A 425 30.71 -8.33 20.59
N LEU A 426 31.34 -7.66 21.57
CA LEU A 426 30.60 -7.07 22.70
C LEU A 426 29.63 -5.98 22.23
N ILE A 427 30.06 -5.07 21.33
CA ILE A 427 29.20 -4.04 20.73
C ILE A 427 27.99 -4.69 20.04
N GLN A 428 28.20 -5.74 19.24
CA GLN A 428 27.10 -6.45 18.57
C GLN A 428 26.13 -7.10 19.56
N GLN A 429 26.63 -7.72 20.63
CA GLN A 429 25.77 -8.30 21.67
C GLN A 429 24.95 -7.23 22.39
N LEU A 430 25.58 -6.10 22.75
CA LEU A 430 24.91 -4.98 23.40
C LEU A 430 23.96 -4.22 22.46
N SER A 431 24.17 -4.28 21.14
CA SER A 431 23.34 -3.59 20.13
C SER A 431 21.88 -4.06 20.18
N VAL A 432 21.62 -5.32 20.54
CA VAL A 432 20.26 -5.87 20.58
C VAL A 432 19.37 -5.04 21.50
N ASP A 433 19.78 -4.89 22.76
CA ASP A 433 19.01 -4.18 23.78
C ASP A 433 19.38 -2.69 23.89
N GLY A 434 20.61 -2.32 23.52
CA GLY A 434 21.15 -0.96 23.67
C GLY A 434 20.97 -0.06 22.45
N TYR A 435 20.58 -0.63 21.30
CA TYR A 435 20.49 0.11 20.04
C TYR A 435 19.23 -0.26 19.23
N HIS A 436 19.06 -1.53 18.84
CA HIS A 436 17.91 -1.98 18.05
C HIS A 436 16.59 -1.85 18.80
N ALA A 437 16.57 -2.15 20.10
CA ALA A 437 15.37 -1.96 20.93
C ALA A 437 14.82 -0.53 20.94
N TRP A 438 15.66 0.50 20.73
CA TRP A 438 15.19 1.89 20.62
C TRP A 438 14.46 2.18 19.30
N GLY A 439 14.89 1.55 18.21
CA GLY A 439 14.17 1.55 16.94
C GLY A 439 12.84 0.80 17.05
N ASP A 440 12.85 -0.37 17.69
CA ASP A 440 11.62 -1.14 17.94
C ASP A 440 10.63 -0.36 18.83
N LEU A 441 11.14 0.39 19.82
CA LEU A 441 10.31 1.26 20.66
C LEU A 441 9.67 2.38 19.85
N TYR A 442 10.42 3.00 18.93
CA TYR A 442 9.86 3.97 17.98
C TYR A 442 8.68 3.36 17.21
N ASP A 443 8.86 2.17 16.62
CA ASP A 443 7.81 1.49 15.86
C ASP A 443 6.59 1.14 16.72
N GLN A 444 6.80 0.73 17.97
CA GLN A 444 5.71 0.46 18.92
C GLN A 444 4.90 1.73 19.26
N ILE A 445 5.58 2.86 19.49
CA ILE A 445 4.92 4.16 19.74
C ILE A 445 4.10 4.55 18.51
N VAL A 446 4.69 4.50 17.31
CA VAL A 446 4.00 4.83 16.06
C VAL A 446 2.79 3.92 15.83
N GLY A 447 2.91 2.62 16.11
CA GLY A 447 1.83 1.64 15.93
C GLY A 447 0.59 1.90 16.81
N ARG A 448 0.77 2.49 18.00
CA ARG A 448 -0.35 2.84 18.90
C ARG A 448 -0.98 4.20 18.61
N MET A 449 -0.26 5.12 17.97
CA MET A 449 -0.75 6.47 17.72
C MET A 449 -2.01 6.49 16.86
N ARG A 450 -2.94 7.39 17.18
CA ARG A 450 -4.18 7.61 16.42
C ARG A 450 -4.38 9.09 16.17
N VAL A 451 -4.70 9.44 14.93
CA VAL A 451 -5.05 10.80 14.53
C VAL A 451 -6.57 10.88 14.39
N VAL A 452 -7.19 11.71 15.23
CA VAL A 452 -8.65 11.87 15.28
C VAL A 452 -9.07 13.02 14.38
N ILE A 453 -9.75 12.72 13.27
CA ILE A 453 -10.28 13.72 12.33
C ILE A 453 -11.82 13.73 12.31
N ARG A 454 -12.41 14.78 11.74
CA ARG A 454 -13.86 14.87 11.51
C ARG A 454 -14.14 14.87 10.01
N GLU A 455 -14.65 13.75 9.51
CA GLU A 455 -15.02 13.57 8.11
C GLU A 455 -16.55 13.54 8.01
N LYS A 456 -17.16 14.47 7.26
CA LYS A 456 -18.62 14.62 7.13
C LYS A 456 -19.36 14.64 8.49
N GLY A 457 -18.81 15.36 9.46
CA GLY A 457 -19.38 15.47 10.82
C GLY A 457 -19.15 14.26 11.74
N ARG A 458 -18.63 13.14 11.22
CA ARG A 458 -18.36 11.93 12.00
C ARG A 458 -16.90 11.91 12.50
N ARG A 459 -16.72 11.52 13.76
CA ARG A 459 -15.38 11.29 14.35
C ARG A 459 -14.79 10.01 13.74
N LYS A 460 -13.60 10.12 13.15
CA LYS A 460 -12.86 9.00 12.58
C LYS A 460 -11.47 8.95 13.19
N GLU A 461 -11.05 7.76 13.61
CA GLU A 461 -9.70 7.50 14.10
C GLU A 461 -8.90 6.87 12.98
N LEU A 462 -7.80 7.53 12.61
CA LEU A 462 -6.88 7.07 11.58
C LEU A 462 -5.56 6.63 12.22
N SER A 463 -4.89 5.63 11.64
CA SER A 463 -3.46 5.45 11.90
C SER A 463 -2.67 6.65 11.36
N VAL A 464 -1.43 6.84 11.82
CA VAL A 464 -0.58 7.92 11.30
C VAL A 464 -0.35 7.83 9.79
N GLY A 465 -0.21 6.61 9.23
CA GLY A 465 -0.08 6.41 7.79
C GLY A 465 -1.35 6.76 7.02
N GLN A 466 -2.52 6.37 7.54
CA GLN A 466 -3.81 6.76 6.96
C GLN A 466 -4.04 8.27 7.00
N ALA A 467 -3.60 8.94 8.08
CA ALA A 467 -3.66 10.40 8.19
C ALA A 467 -2.69 11.08 7.21
N ALA A 468 -1.46 10.59 7.08
CA ALA A 468 -0.48 11.11 6.13
C ALA A 468 -1.02 11.08 4.68
N ASN A 469 -1.68 9.99 4.26
CA ASN A 469 -2.31 9.90 2.95
C ASN A 469 -3.40 10.95 2.68
N ARG A 470 -3.96 11.58 3.74
CA ARG A 470 -4.95 12.66 3.59
C ARG A 470 -4.32 14.05 3.48
N LEU A 471 -3.00 14.17 3.61
CA LEU A 471 -2.28 15.44 3.40
C LEU A 471 -2.14 15.81 1.91
N SER A 472 -2.41 14.89 0.98
CA SER A 472 -2.48 15.18 -0.46
C SER A 472 -3.93 15.37 -0.97
N ASP A 473 -4.91 15.47 -0.07
CA ASP A 473 -6.31 15.64 -0.45
C ASP A 473 -6.52 16.93 -1.27
N LYS A 474 -7.37 16.86 -2.31
CA LYS A 474 -7.70 17.99 -3.19
C LYS A 474 -8.30 19.16 -2.41
N ASN A 475 -8.98 18.89 -1.29
CA ASN A 475 -9.58 19.89 -0.43
C ASN A 475 -8.59 20.38 0.64
N ARG A 476 -8.18 21.65 0.52
CA ARG A 476 -7.28 22.30 1.48
C ARG A 476 -7.79 22.28 2.93
N GLY A 477 -9.11 22.37 3.14
CA GLY A 477 -9.69 22.30 4.48
C GLY A 477 -9.49 20.94 5.15
N VAL A 478 -9.50 19.85 4.35
CA VAL A 478 -9.15 18.50 4.82
C VAL A 478 -7.67 18.45 5.17
N ARG A 479 -6.80 18.89 4.25
CA ARG A 479 -5.34 18.93 4.49
C ARG A 479 -4.99 19.69 5.77
N ARG A 480 -5.57 20.88 5.96
CA ARG A 480 -5.36 21.70 7.17
C ARG A 480 -5.78 20.97 8.44
N GLN A 481 -7.02 20.46 8.48
CA GLN A 481 -7.51 19.75 9.65
C GLN A 481 -6.65 18.52 9.97
N VAL A 482 -6.27 17.76 8.94
CA VAL A 482 -5.42 16.57 9.10
C VAL A 482 -4.05 17.00 9.61
N HIS A 483 -3.43 18.03 9.04
CA HIS A 483 -2.12 18.54 9.46
C HIS A 483 -2.13 18.97 10.93
N ASP A 484 -3.10 19.80 11.34
CA ASP A 484 -3.21 20.28 12.73
C ASP A 484 -3.36 19.10 13.71
N LYS A 485 -4.14 18.07 13.35
CA LYS A 485 -4.33 16.86 14.17
C LYS A 485 -3.14 15.92 14.14
N PHE A 486 -2.42 15.87 13.02
CA PHE A 486 -1.22 15.09 12.84
C PHE A 486 -0.09 15.67 13.70
N GLU A 487 0.20 16.96 13.60
CA GLU A 487 1.19 17.65 14.44
C GLU A 487 0.87 17.49 15.93
N ALA A 488 -0.39 17.64 16.33
CA ALA A 488 -0.79 17.45 17.73
C ALA A 488 -0.53 16.02 18.24
N ALA A 489 -0.80 15.00 17.42
CA ALA A 489 -0.57 13.61 17.79
C ALA A 489 0.93 13.30 17.93
N TRP A 490 1.78 13.82 17.04
CA TRP A 490 3.22 13.67 17.15
C TRP A 490 3.80 14.47 18.32
N ASP A 491 3.28 15.67 18.59
CA ASP A 491 3.72 16.49 19.71
C ASP A 491 3.41 15.84 21.06
N GLU A 492 2.27 15.16 21.20
CA GLU A 492 1.88 14.41 22.40
C GLU A 492 2.90 13.33 22.78
N GLU A 493 3.51 12.69 21.78
CA GLU A 493 4.49 11.61 21.94
C GLU A 493 5.95 12.08 21.78
N ALA A 494 6.17 13.36 21.48
CA ALA A 494 7.48 13.88 21.06
C ALA A 494 8.57 13.75 22.14
N ASP A 495 8.24 13.74 23.43
CA ASP A 495 9.24 13.49 24.48
C ASP A 495 9.78 12.04 24.42
N LEU A 496 8.94 11.07 24.05
CA LEU A 496 9.38 9.69 23.84
C LEU A 496 10.24 9.58 22.58
N PHE A 497 9.82 10.23 21.49
CA PHE A 497 10.64 10.27 20.27
C PHE A 497 11.97 10.99 20.47
N ALA A 498 12.01 12.03 21.29
CA ALA A 498 13.27 12.70 21.65
C ALA A 498 14.18 11.72 22.38
N SER A 499 13.64 10.92 23.30
CA SER A 499 14.39 9.88 24.01
C SER A 499 14.98 8.85 23.04
N THR A 500 14.16 8.27 22.15
CA THR A 500 14.64 7.26 21.20
C THR A 500 15.74 7.83 20.29
N LEU A 501 15.54 9.02 19.72
CA LEU A 501 16.52 9.68 18.86
C LEU A 501 17.85 9.97 19.59
N ASN A 502 17.78 10.50 20.81
CA ASN A 502 18.96 10.80 21.62
C ASN A 502 19.77 9.56 22.02
N HIS A 503 19.10 8.45 22.32
CA HIS A 503 19.78 7.21 22.72
C HIS A 503 20.38 6.48 21.51
N LEU A 504 19.68 6.46 20.37
CA LEU A 504 20.23 5.95 19.10
C LEU A 504 21.49 6.71 18.68
N ALA A 505 21.44 8.05 18.69
CA ALA A 505 22.60 8.87 18.34
C ALA A 505 23.72 8.76 19.39
N GLY A 506 23.37 8.68 20.67
CA GLY A 506 24.35 8.47 21.75
C GLY A 506 25.11 7.15 21.61
N TYR A 507 24.42 6.07 21.24
CA TYR A 507 25.03 4.78 20.94
C TYR A 507 26.03 4.90 19.78
N ARG A 508 25.60 5.49 18.65
CA ARG A 508 26.47 5.69 17.47
C ARG A 508 27.70 6.52 17.80
N LEU A 509 27.53 7.66 18.48
CA LEU A 509 28.65 8.54 18.85
C LEU A 509 29.67 7.82 19.74
N ALA A 510 29.23 6.99 20.69
CA ALA A 510 30.13 6.22 21.54
C ALA A 510 30.91 5.16 20.74
N VAL A 511 30.26 4.49 19.77
CA VAL A 511 30.93 3.53 18.88
C VAL A 511 31.93 4.24 17.97
N TYR A 512 31.56 5.40 17.41
CA TYR A 512 32.44 6.21 16.58
C TYR A 512 33.67 6.69 17.36
N GLU A 513 33.47 7.21 18.58
CA GLU A 513 34.57 7.62 19.47
C GLU A 513 35.51 6.45 19.75
N ALA A 514 34.97 5.26 20.07
CA ALA A 514 35.78 4.08 20.32
C ALA A 514 36.62 3.67 19.09
N ARG A 515 36.07 3.82 17.88
CA ARG A 515 36.78 3.58 16.60
C ARG A 515 37.68 4.74 16.16
N GLY A 516 37.74 5.83 16.91
CA GLY A 516 38.52 7.03 16.56
C GLY A 516 37.93 7.83 15.40
N TRP A 517 36.62 7.75 15.18
CA TRP A 517 35.91 8.49 14.14
C TRP A 517 35.33 9.79 14.69
N GLU A 518 35.84 10.93 14.21
CA GLU A 518 35.36 12.25 14.64
C GLU A 518 34.23 12.81 13.75
N ASN A 519 34.24 12.41 12.46
CA ASN A 519 33.25 12.83 11.48
C ASN A 519 32.03 11.91 11.48
N VAL A 520 30.86 12.43 11.84
CA VAL A 520 29.59 11.67 11.85
C VAL A 520 29.13 11.25 10.45
N LEU A 521 29.67 11.88 9.40
CA LEU A 521 29.41 11.49 8.01
C LEU A 521 30.32 10.35 7.51
N LYS A 522 31.30 9.89 8.30
CA LYS A 522 32.23 8.84 7.86
C LYS A 522 31.51 7.53 7.47
N GLU A 523 30.67 7.00 8.37
CA GLU A 523 29.89 5.79 8.10
C GLU A 523 28.96 5.93 6.89
N PRO A 524 28.10 6.98 6.77
CA PRO A 524 27.23 7.09 5.61
C PRO A 524 27.99 7.35 4.30
N LEU A 525 29.13 8.06 4.32
CA LEU A 525 29.96 8.23 3.11
C LEU A 525 30.57 6.90 2.65
N GLN A 526 31.04 6.07 3.60
CA GLN A 526 31.54 4.72 3.31
C GLN A 526 30.45 3.82 2.72
N ILE A 527 29.24 3.81 3.29
CA ILE A 527 28.09 3.05 2.76
C ILE A 527 27.76 3.46 1.31
N ASN A 528 27.99 4.72 0.97
CA ASN A 528 27.68 5.28 -0.33
C ASN A 528 28.90 5.33 -1.29
N ARG A 529 30.05 4.78 -0.88
CA ARG A 529 31.29 4.76 -1.68
C ARG A 529 31.62 6.12 -2.30
N MET A 530 31.55 7.15 -1.47
CA MET A 530 31.53 8.54 -1.92
C MET A 530 32.42 9.41 -1.02
N LYS A 531 33.09 10.39 -1.62
CA LYS A 531 33.88 11.40 -0.92
C LYS A 531 32.99 12.48 -0.30
N GLN A 532 33.46 13.10 0.77
CA GLN A 532 32.71 14.21 1.39
C GLN A 532 32.62 15.41 0.44
N GLU A 533 33.69 15.70 -0.30
CA GLU A 533 33.78 16.79 -1.27
C GLU A 533 32.69 16.68 -2.35
N THR A 534 32.34 15.47 -2.76
CA THR A 534 31.24 15.18 -3.69
C THR A 534 29.89 15.56 -3.10
N LEU A 535 29.63 15.16 -1.84
CA LEU A 535 28.40 15.50 -1.12
C LEU A 535 28.25 17.02 -0.95
N ASP A 536 29.33 17.68 -0.52
CA ASP A 536 29.36 19.12 -0.27
C ASP A 536 29.11 19.88 -1.58
N THR A 537 29.79 19.49 -2.66
CA THR A 537 29.61 20.10 -4.00
C THR A 537 28.19 19.94 -4.53
N MET A 538 27.58 18.76 -4.33
CA MET A 538 26.18 18.51 -4.71
C MET A 538 25.25 19.48 -3.97
N TRP A 539 25.36 19.58 -2.64
CA TRP A 539 24.51 20.46 -1.85
C TRP A 539 24.72 21.94 -2.17
N GLU A 540 25.97 22.39 -2.34
CA GLU A 540 26.28 23.75 -2.76
C GLU A 540 25.65 24.10 -4.12
N THR A 541 25.69 23.16 -5.07
CA THR A 541 25.13 23.39 -6.41
C THR A 541 23.60 23.45 -6.36
N ILE A 542 22.96 22.58 -5.56
CA ILE A 542 21.52 22.66 -5.29
C ILE A 542 21.18 24.03 -4.68
N GLU A 543 21.92 24.45 -3.65
CA GLU A 543 21.68 25.68 -2.90
C GLU A 543 21.72 26.94 -3.79
N LYS A 544 22.65 26.98 -4.75
CA LYS A 544 22.79 28.06 -5.75
C LYS A 544 21.63 28.13 -6.74
N ASN A 545 20.87 27.06 -6.93
CA ASN A 545 19.79 26.97 -7.93
C ASN A 545 18.37 27.00 -7.33
N LYS A 546 18.22 27.02 -6.01
CA LYS A 546 16.91 26.96 -5.34
C LYS A 546 15.93 28.06 -5.73
N ASP A 547 16.40 29.24 -6.16
CA ASP A 547 15.55 30.38 -6.48
C ASP A 547 14.54 30.08 -7.60
N ALA A 548 14.93 29.28 -8.61
CA ALA A 548 14.01 28.84 -9.67
C ALA A 548 12.84 28.02 -9.09
N PHE A 549 13.14 27.13 -8.16
CA PHE A 549 12.17 26.27 -7.48
C PHE A 549 11.29 27.06 -6.50
N VAL A 550 11.83 28.08 -5.83
CA VAL A 550 11.05 29.04 -5.05
C VAL A 550 10.05 29.78 -5.94
N GLY A 551 10.47 30.20 -7.14
CA GLY A 551 9.58 30.78 -8.15
C GLY A 551 8.42 29.86 -8.53
N TYR A 552 8.70 28.57 -8.73
CA TYR A 552 7.67 27.54 -8.92
C TYR A 552 6.70 27.43 -7.72
N LEU A 553 7.21 27.39 -6.49
CA LEU A 553 6.36 27.31 -5.29
C LEU A 553 5.43 28.52 -5.16
N HIS A 554 5.91 29.73 -5.47
CA HIS A 554 5.08 30.92 -5.52
C HIS A 554 4.00 30.82 -6.60
N ARG A 555 4.36 30.37 -7.81
CA ARG A 555 3.39 30.16 -8.89
C ARG A 555 2.33 29.13 -8.52
N LYS A 556 2.72 28.02 -7.88
CA LYS A 556 1.80 27.01 -7.37
C LYS A 556 0.86 27.58 -6.30
N ALA A 557 1.35 28.43 -5.41
CA ALA A 557 0.52 29.14 -4.42
C ALA A 557 -0.60 29.94 -5.11
N GLU A 558 -0.26 30.72 -6.13
CA GLU A 558 -1.23 31.50 -6.91
C GLU A 558 -2.29 30.63 -7.59
N LEU A 559 -1.87 29.50 -8.19
CA LEU A 559 -2.78 28.55 -8.86
C LEU A 559 -3.74 27.87 -7.86
N LEU A 560 -3.28 27.62 -6.64
CA LEU A 560 -4.10 27.07 -5.55
C LEU A 560 -4.93 28.15 -4.82
N GLY A 561 -4.76 29.43 -5.17
CA GLY A 561 -5.49 30.55 -4.58
C GLY A 561 -5.07 30.86 -3.14
N VAL A 562 -3.80 30.65 -2.79
CA VAL A 562 -3.22 30.98 -1.48
C VAL A 562 -2.04 31.94 -1.66
N ASP A 563 -1.82 32.82 -0.68
CA ASP A 563 -0.72 33.79 -0.72
C ASP A 563 0.66 33.10 -0.71
N LYS A 564 0.79 32.05 0.11
CA LYS A 564 2.03 31.29 0.28
C LYS A 564 1.72 29.87 0.73
N LEU A 565 2.37 28.87 0.13
CA LEU A 565 2.15 27.47 0.48
C LEU A 565 2.53 27.21 1.94
N ALA A 566 1.71 26.47 2.67
CA ALA A 566 2.14 25.81 3.90
C ALA A 566 2.81 24.47 3.56
N ILE A 567 3.51 23.85 4.51
CA ILE A 567 4.11 22.53 4.29
C ILE A 567 3.09 21.47 3.86
N TYR A 568 1.84 21.56 4.33
CA TYR A 568 0.73 20.68 3.94
C TYR A 568 0.07 21.05 2.59
N ASP A 569 0.53 22.10 1.91
CA ASP A 569 0.08 22.48 0.57
C ASP A 569 1.04 22.02 -0.53
N LEU A 570 2.26 21.54 -0.19
CA LEU A 570 3.30 21.15 -1.16
C LEU A 570 2.84 20.04 -2.12
N GLU A 571 2.20 19.00 -1.60
CA GLU A 571 1.72 17.85 -2.38
C GLU A 571 0.29 18.05 -2.92
N ALA A 572 -0.28 19.25 -2.80
CA ALA A 572 -1.63 19.51 -3.29
C ALA A 572 -1.66 19.47 -4.84
N PRO A 573 -2.59 18.72 -5.44
CA PRO A 573 -2.72 18.69 -6.90
C PRO A 573 -3.30 20.01 -7.41
N ILE A 574 -2.81 20.49 -8.55
CA ILE A 574 -3.29 21.71 -9.22
C ILE A 574 -4.60 21.42 -9.98
N SER A 575 -4.69 20.27 -10.65
CA SER A 575 -5.86 19.87 -11.43
C SER A 575 -6.85 19.01 -10.64
N LYS A 576 -8.14 19.20 -10.91
CA LYS A 576 -9.21 18.34 -10.36
C LYS A 576 -9.45 17.07 -11.19
N LYS A 577 -9.02 17.06 -12.46
CA LYS A 577 -9.17 15.94 -13.40
C LYS A 577 -7.81 15.30 -13.63
N VAL A 578 -7.65 14.07 -13.17
CA VAL A 578 -6.46 13.25 -13.41
C VAL A 578 -6.89 12.11 -14.33
N PRO A 579 -6.37 12.03 -15.57
CA PRO A 579 -6.65 10.91 -16.46
C PRO A 579 -6.10 9.60 -15.88
N GLN A 580 -6.74 8.50 -16.24
CA GLN A 580 -6.38 7.16 -15.78
C GLN A 580 -5.88 6.36 -16.99
N VAL A 581 -4.75 5.69 -16.85
CA VAL A 581 -4.10 4.87 -17.86
C VAL A 581 -4.34 3.40 -17.52
N SER A 582 -4.85 2.61 -18.45
CA SER A 582 -5.03 1.18 -18.20
C SER A 582 -3.67 0.48 -18.05
N TYR A 583 -3.62 -0.66 -17.36
CA TYR A 583 -2.36 -1.39 -17.17
C TYR A 583 -1.72 -1.82 -18.51
N ASP A 584 -2.54 -2.22 -19.48
CA ASP A 584 -2.04 -2.60 -20.82
C ASP A 584 -1.48 -1.37 -21.57
N ASP A 585 -2.16 -0.22 -21.49
CA ASP A 585 -1.69 1.01 -22.14
C ASP A 585 -0.40 1.53 -21.47
N ALA A 586 -0.28 1.39 -20.15
CA ALA A 586 0.93 1.71 -19.43
C ALA A 586 2.09 0.79 -19.83
N ALA A 587 1.86 -0.52 -19.94
CA ALA A 587 2.85 -1.47 -20.43
C ALA A 587 3.33 -1.12 -21.85
N ASP A 588 2.40 -0.86 -22.77
CA ASP A 588 2.69 -0.45 -24.15
C ASP A 588 3.49 0.86 -24.20
N MET A 589 3.09 1.84 -23.40
CA MET A 589 3.78 3.13 -23.31
C MET A 589 5.21 2.94 -22.78
N ILE A 590 5.40 2.20 -21.68
CA ILE A 590 6.71 1.97 -21.08
C ILE A 590 7.64 1.27 -22.06
N MET A 591 7.22 0.16 -22.67
CA MET A 591 8.05 -0.57 -23.65
C MET A 591 8.41 0.31 -24.85
N ASN A 592 7.46 1.09 -25.37
CA ASN A 592 7.71 2.00 -26.48
C ASN A 592 8.70 3.11 -26.10
N GLN A 593 8.54 3.74 -24.94
CA GLN A 593 9.47 4.79 -24.52
C GLN A 593 10.85 4.21 -24.21
N PHE A 594 10.96 3.09 -23.50
CA PHE A 594 12.25 2.41 -23.30
C PHE A 594 12.92 2.11 -24.63
N GLY A 595 12.19 1.61 -25.64
CA GLY A 595 12.76 1.25 -26.94
C GLY A 595 13.33 2.43 -27.74
N ARG A 596 12.95 3.67 -27.41
CA ARG A 596 13.54 4.87 -28.00
C ARG A 596 14.92 5.22 -27.43
N PHE A 597 15.22 4.74 -26.23
CA PHE A 597 16.49 4.98 -25.53
C PHE A 597 17.39 3.74 -25.52
N SER A 598 16.82 2.57 -25.22
CA SER A 598 17.50 1.28 -25.13
C SER A 598 16.56 0.15 -25.58
N PRO A 599 16.77 -0.41 -26.79
CA PRO A 599 16.09 -1.62 -27.23
C PRO A 599 16.21 -2.80 -26.24
N LYS A 600 17.37 -2.99 -25.60
CA LYS A 600 17.59 -4.04 -24.59
C LYS A 600 16.70 -3.84 -23.36
N MET A 601 16.52 -2.60 -22.91
CA MET A 601 15.63 -2.28 -21.79
C MET A 601 14.16 -2.52 -22.14
N ALA A 602 13.76 -2.23 -23.38
CA ALA A 602 12.42 -2.53 -23.88
C ALA A 602 12.16 -4.04 -23.99
N ASP A 603 13.12 -4.80 -24.53
CA ASP A 603 13.04 -6.25 -24.62
C ASP A 603 12.97 -6.89 -23.23
N PHE A 604 13.76 -6.39 -22.28
CA PHE A 604 13.68 -6.82 -20.88
C PHE A 604 12.30 -6.53 -20.27
N ALA A 605 11.79 -5.31 -20.42
CA ALA A 605 10.46 -4.95 -19.90
C ALA A 605 9.36 -5.82 -20.52
N LYS A 606 9.46 -6.10 -21.83
CA LYS A 606 8.58 -7.01 -22.53
C LYS A 606 8.60 -8.41 -21.92
N THR A 607 9.79 -8.97 -21.65
CA THR A 607 9.92 -10.25 -20.94
C THR A 607 9.25 -10.21 -19.57
N ALA A 608 9.45 -9.14 -18.79
CA ALA A 608 8.81 -9.01 -17.48
C ALA A 608 7.27 -9.03 -17.54
N PHE A 609 6.68 -8.40 -18.57
CA PHE A 609 5.23 -8.43 -18.79
C PHE A 609 4.73 -9.79 -19.33
N GLU A 610 5.42 -10.38 -20.30
CA GLU A 610 5.02 -11.63 -20.96
C GLU A 610 5.19 -12.86 -20.06
N GLU A 611 6.28 -12.91 -19.28
CA GLU A 611 6.60 -14.01 -18.35
C GLU A 611 5.98 -13.81 -16.95
N GLN A 612 5.07 -12.84 -16.80
CA GLN A 612 4.29 -12.58 -15.59
C GLN A 612 5.18 -12.33 -14.35
N TRP A 613 6.11 -11.37 -14.43
CA TRP A 613 6.98 -11.01 -13.29
C TRP A 613 6.35 -9.97 -12.36
N ILE A 614 5.22 -9.39 -12.74
CA ILE A 614 4.63 -8.22 -12.09
C ILE A 614 3.31 -8.57 -11.37
N GLU A 615 3.25 -8.28 -10.07
CA GLU A 615 2.06 -8.33 -9.22
C GLU A 615 1.52 -6.92 -9.02
N ALA A 616 0.63 -6.50 -9.93
CA ALA A 616 0.06 -5.16 -10.03
C ALA A 616 -1.41 -5.07 -9.60
N GLU A 617 -2.10 -6.20 -9.47
CA GLU A 617 -3.56 -6.20 -9.24
C GLU A 617 -3.93 -5.46 -7.95
N ASP A 618 -4.91 -4.58 -8.04
CA ASP A 618 -5.57 -3.98 -6.88
C ASP A 618 -6.59 -4.96 -6.29
N ARG A 619 -6.20 -5.65 -5.22
CA ARG A 619 -7.02 -6.63 -4.50
C ARG A 619 -6.74 -6.62 -3.00
N ASP A 620 -7.76 -7.01 -2.24
CA ASP A 620 -7.67 -7.20 -0.80
C ASP A 620 -6.57 -8.21 -0.43
N GLY A 621 -5.96 -8.00 0.75
CA GLY A 621 -4.93 -8.90 1.29
C GLY A 621 -3.51 -8.63 0.78
N LYS A 622 -3.29 -7.67 -0.12
CA LYS A 622 -1.93 -7.25 -0.52
C LYS A 622 -1.28 -6.33 0.51
N ARG A 623 0.04 -6.42 0.62
CA ARG A 623 0.86 -5.44 1.34
C ARG A 623 0.78 -4.07 0.62
N PRO A 624 0.78 -2.93 1.34
CA PRO A 624 0.89 -1.62 0.72
C PRO A 624 2.30 -1.34 0.17
N GLY A 625 2.39 -0.51 -0.87
CA GLY A 625 3.63 -0.03 -1.47
C GLY A 625 4.02 -0.75 -2.76
N GLY A 626 5.26 -0.51 -3.21
CA GLY A 626 5.88 -1.21 -4.33
C GLY A 626 7.29 -1.66 -3.99
N PHE A 627 7.79 -2.67 -4.69
CA PHE A 627 9.20 -3.09 -4.65
C PHE A 627 9.57 -3.97 -5.84
N CYS A 628 10.88 -4.06 -6.09
CA CYS A 628 11.51 -5.05 -6.94
C CYS A 628 12.39 -6.00 -6.09
N THR A 629 12.39 -7.29 -6.42
CA THR A 629 13.29 -8.28 -5.83
C THR A 629 13.80 -9.23 -6.89
N SER A 630 14.97 -9.83 -6.66
CA SER A 630 15.67 -10.66 -7.65
C SER A 630 15.89 -12.09 -7.18
N PHE A 631 15.95 -12.99 -8.16
CA PHE A 631 16.17 -14.42 -8.02
C PHE A 631 17.46 -14.76 -8.75
N PRO A 632 18.64 -14.57 -8.12
CA PRO A 632 19.93 -14.59 -8.81
C PRO A 632 20.28 -15.94 -9.44
N ILE A 633 19.80 -17.07 -8.89
CA ILE A 633 20.08 -18.40 -9.49
C ILE A 633 19.26 -18.62 -10.76
N ARG A 634 18.08 -17.98 -10.84
CA ARG A 634 17.17 -18.08 -12.00
C ARG A 634 17.35 -16.92 -12.98
N GLU A 635 18.13 -15.91 -12.62
CA GLU A 635 18.35 -14.68 -13.40
C GLU A 635 17.03 -13.92 -13.71
N GLN A 636 16.07 -13.98 -12.79
CA GLN A 636 14.74 -13.33 -12.91
C GLN A 636 14.51 -12.29 -11.81
N SER A 637 13.54 -11.40 -12.03
CA SER A 637 13.04 -10.46 -11.02
C SER A 637 11.55 -10.60 -10.77
N ARG A 638 11.07 -10.06 -9.66
CA ARG A 638 9.65 -9.89 -9.35
C ARG A 638 9.40 -8.45 -8.93
N ILE A 639 8.36 -7.87 -9.52
CA ILE A 639 7.93 -6.50 -9.29
C ILE A 639 6.57 -6.56 -8.60
N PHE A 640 6.44 -5.81 -7.52
CA PHE A 640 5.21 -5.73 -6.73
C PHE A 640 4.74 -4.29 -6.69
N MET A 641 3.45 -4.06 -6.95
CA MET A 641 2.80 -2.78 -6.70
C MET A 641 1.26 -2.97 -6.63
N THR A 642 0.56 -1.90 -6.28
CA THR A 642 -0.89 -1.81 -6.52
C THR A 642 -1.12 -0.76 -7.60
N TYR A 643 -1.64 -1.18 -8.74
CA TYR A 643 -1.84 -0.32 -9.90
C TYR A 643 -3.29 0.20 -9.99
N ASP A 644 -3.46 1.49 -9.77
CA ASP A 644 -4.75 2.20 -9.78
C ASP A 644 -5.06 2.93 -11.09
N GLY A 645 -4.07 3.08 -11.98
CA GLY A 645 -4.17 3.78 -13.26
C GLY A 645 -3.67 5.23 -13.26
N SER A 646 -3.23 5.76 -12.12
CA SER A 646 -2.67 7.11 -12.03
C SER A 646 -1.32 7.23 -12.73
N ALA A 647 -0.98 8.44 -13.21
CA ALA A 647 0.35 8.73 -13.76
C ALA A 647 1.47 8.40 -12.76
N SER A 648 1.23 8.60 -11.47
CA SER A 648 2.14 8.19 -10.40
C SER A 648 2.40 6.68 -10.40
N ASN A 649 1.36 5.85 -10.54
CA ASN A 649 1.53 4.40 -10.65
C ASN A 649 2.21 3.95 -11.95
N VAL A 650 1.99 4.65 -13.06
CA VAL A 650 2.76 4.39 -14.29
C VAL A 650 4.24 4.68 -14.09
N ALA A 651 4.57 5.79 -13.43
CA ALA A 651 5.94 6.14 -13.05
C ALA A 651 6.53 5.10 -12.08
N THR A 652 5.77 4.65 -11.07
CA THR A 652 6.20 3.57 -10.16
C THR A 652 6.47 2.27 -10.92
N LEU A 653 5.63 1.87 -11.87
CA LEU A 653 5.86 0.66 -12.67
C LEU A 653 7.17 0.76 -13.47
N ALA A 654 7.43 1.91 -14.09
CA ALA A 654 8.68 2.17 -14.79
C ALA A 654 9.89 2.16 -13.84
N HIS A 655 9.74 2.73 -12.64
CA HIS A 655 10.75 2.76 -11.59
C HIS A 655 11.17 1.35 -11.16
N GLU A 656 10.21 0.49 -10.85
CA GLU A 656 10.51 -0.90 -10.44
C GLU A 656 11.10 -1.73 -11.60
N LEU A 657 10.67 -1.48 -12.85
CA LEU A 657 11.30 -2.06 -14.04
C LEU A 657 12.75 -1.63 -14.19
N GLY A 658 13.09 -0.39 -13.82
CA GLY A 658 14.46 0.10 -13.79
C GLY A 658 15.35 -0.66 -12.80
N HIS A 659 14.87 -0.90 -11.57
CA HIS A 659 15.60 -1.77 -10.62
C HIS A 659 15.78 -3.19 -11.16
N ALA A 660 14.72 -3.76 -11.74
CA ALA A 660 14.76 -5.10 -12.32
C ALA A 660 15.78 -5.19 -13.47
N TYR A 661 15.86 -4.14 -14.30
CA TYR A 661 16.83 -4.05 -15.40
C TYR A 661 18.26 -3.89 -14.90
N HIS A 662 18.49 -3.06 -13.86
CA HIS A 662 19.82 -2.90 -13.25
C HIS A 662 20.36 -4.23 -12.74
N GLN A 663 19.53 -5.01 -12.04
CA GLN A 663 19.92 -6.35 -11.64
C GLN A 663 20.18 -7.25 -12.85
N HIS A 664 19.30 -7.22 -13.86
CA HIS A 664 19.42 -8.08 -15.04
C HIS A 664 20.74 -7.92 -15.76
N VAL A 665 21.20 -6.68 -15.95
CA VAL A 665 22.48 -6.42 -16.61
C VAL A 665 23.69 -6.79 -15.76
N MET A 666 23.51 -7.18 -14.49
CA MET A 666 24.57 -7.62 -13.58
C MET A 666 24.57 -9.13 -13.30
N ASN A 667 23.62 -9.89 -13.86
CA ASN A 667 23.40 -11.31 -13.52
C ASN A 667 24.63 -12.21 -13.70
N ASP A 668 25.44 -11.94 -14.72
CA ASP A 668 26.67 -12.68 -15.06
C ASP A 668 27.89 -12.28 -14.23
N LEU A 669 27.79 -11.22 -13.42
CA LEU A 669 28.88 -10.80 -12.53
C LEU A 669 28.91 -11.68 -11.27
N PRO A 670 30.08 -11.86 -10.64
CA PRO A 670 30.15 -12.51 -9.34
C PRO A 670 29.24 -11.84 -8.32
N GLN A 671 28.61 -12.62 -7.44
CA GLN A 671 27.59 -12.15 -6.49
C GLN A 671 28.07 -11.01 -5.58
N LEU A 672 29.36 -10.93 -5.25
CA LEU A 672 29.90 -9.81 -4.47
C LEU A 672 29.93 -8.51 -5.27
N SER A 673 30.26 -8.59 -6.56
CA SER A 673 30.28 -7.46 -7.51
C SER A 673 28.90 -6.97 -7.95
N GLN A 674 27.83 -7.67 -7.56
CA GLN A 674 26.45 -7.24 -7.79
C GLN A 674 25.92 -6.28 -6.72
N ASN A 675 26.60 -6.12 -5.58
CA ASN A 675 26.15 -5.24 -4.51
C ASN A 675 26.58 -3.79 -4.78
N TYR A 676 25.67 -3.00 -5.35
CA TYR A 676 25.85 -1.56 -5.55
C TYR A 676 25.51 -0.73 -4.31
N ALA A 677 26.16 0.42 -4.20
CA ALA A 677 25.97 1.36 -3.10
C ALA A 677 24.58 2.03 -3.17
N MET A 678 24.09 2.50 -2.02
CA MET A 678 22.71 2.98 -1.88
C MET A 678 22.40 4.20 -2.76
N ASN A 679 23.32 5.15 -2.85
CA ASN A 679 23.18 6.36 -3.67
C ASN A 679 23.03 6.08 -5.17
N VAL A 680 23.63 4.99 -5.67
CA VAL A 680 23.52 4.57 -7.08
C VAL A 680 22.47 3.48 -7.29
N ALA A 681 21.84 2.96 -6.24
CA ALA A 681 20.73 2.01 -6.35
C ALA A 681 19.51 2.58 -7.10
N GLU A 682 19.31 3.90 -6.98
CA GLU A 682 18.22 4.63 -7.62
C GLU A 682 18.54 5.07 -9.07
N THR A 683 19.73 4.75 -9.57
CA THR A 683 20.20 5.21 -10.88
C THR A 683 19.27 4.73 -11.99
N ALA A 684 19.03 3.42 -12.05
CA ALA A 684 18.24 2.85 -13.13
C ALA A 684 16.75 3.09 -12.98
N SER A 685 16.24 3.04 -11.75
CA SER A 685 14.83 3.26 -11.44
C SER A 685 14.40 4.70 -11.72
N THR A 686 15.19 5.69 -11.30
CA THR A 686 14.89 7.11 -11.57
C THR A 686 15.07 7.46 -13.04
N PHE A 687 16.08 6.90 -13.71
CA PHE A 687 16.26 7.06 -15.15
C PHE A 687 15.06 6.51 -15.94
N ALA A 688 14.60 5.30 -15.61
CA ALA A 688 13.42 4.67 -16.20
C ALA A 688 12.16 5.50 -15.99
N GLU A 689 11.97 6.01 -14.77
CA GLU A 689 10.87 6.89 -14.43
C GLU A 689 10.89 8.18 -15.27
N MET A 690 12.06 8.80 -15.42
CA MET A 690 12.20 10.06 -16.15
C MET A 690 11.91 9.90 -17.65
N ILE A 691 12.33 8.79 -18.27
CA ILE A 691 11.98 8.45 -19.66
C ILE A 691 10.45 8.52 -19.86
N VAL A 692 9.71 7.93 -18.93
CA VAL A 692 8.25 7.83 -19.04
C VAL A 692 7.59 9.16 -18.68
N ALA A 693 8.02 9.82 -17.60
CA ALA A 693 7.45 11.08 -17.15
C ALA A 693 7.65 12.20 -18.19
N ASP A 694 8.84 12.31 -18.79
CA ASP A 694 9.12 13.28 -19.85
C ASP A 694 8.27 13.01 -21.11
N ALA A 695 8.13 11.74 -21.50
CA ALA A 695 7.27 11.36 -22.61
C ALA A 695 5.80 11.69 -22.34
N SER A 696 5.29 11.44 -21.12
CA SER A 696 3.91 11.79 -20.73
C SER A 696 3.67 13.29 -20.80
N VAL A 697 4.60 14.13 -20.33
CA VAL A 697 4.48 15.61 -20.44
C VAL A 697 4.45 16.05 -21.90
N LYS A 698 5.26 15.43 -22.78
CA LYS A 698 5.32 15.77 -24.21
C LYS A 698 4.08 15.32 -24.98
N GLN A 699 3.44 14.23 -24.54
CA GLN A 699 2.27 13.62 -25.21
C GLN A 699 0.92 14.04 -24.61
N ALA A 700 0.91 14.79 -23.51
CA ALA A 700 -0.32 15.27 -22.87
C ALA A 700 -1.25 15.98 -23.88
N ASP A 701 -2.52 15.57 -23.92
CA ASP A 701 -3.50 16.03 -24.91
C ASP A 701 -4.00 17.45 -24.61
N THR A 702 -3.96 17.85 -23.34
CA THR A 702 -4.49 19.12 -22.86
C THR A 702 -3.46 19.92 -22.09
N LYS A 703 -3.61 21.25 -22.12
CA LYS A 703 -2.76 22.18 -21.36
C LYS A 703 -2.84 21.88 -19.86
N GLU A 704 -4.04 21.58 -19.35
CA GLU A 704 -4.30 21.28 -17.94
C GLU A 704 -3.60 19.99 -17.49
N GLU A 705 -3.64 18.94 -18.33
CA GLU A 705 -2.94 17.69 -18.07
C GLU A 705 -1.43 17.90 -18.07
N LYS A 706 -0.90 18.65 -19.04
CA LYS A 706 0.53 18.97 -19.12
C LYS A 706 1.02 19.72 -17.88
N ILE A 707 0.24 20.69 -17.39
CA ILE A 707 0.55 21.42 -16.16
C ILE A 707 0.57 20.49 -14.94
N GLN A 708 -0.39 19.55 -14.83
CA GLN A 708 -0.41 18.60 -13.71
C GLN A 708 0.78 17.64 -13.76
N LEU A 709 1.13 17.09 -14.92
CA LEU A 709 2.29 16.20 -15.05
C LEU A 709 3.61 16.92 -14.74
N LEU A 710 3.73 18.19 -15.14
CA LEU A 710 4.87 19.03 -14.75
C LEU A 710 4.90 19.30 -13.24
N ASP A 711 3.75 19.60 -12.61
CA ASP A 711 3.64 19.73 -11.14
C ASP A 711 4.12 18.45 -10.44
N ASP A 712 3.70 17.28 -10.92
CA ASP A 712 4.11 15.99 -10.36
C ASP A 712 5.63 15.77 -10.48
N LYS A 713 6.23 16.09 -11.64
CA LYS A 713 7.70 16.07 -11.82
C LYS A 713 8.41 17.03 -10.86
N LEU A 714 7.94 18.28 -10.79
CA LEU A 714 8.57 19.32 -9.98
C LEU A 714 8.42 19.06 -8.47
N ASN A 715 7.32 18.45 -8.03
CA ASN A 715 7.16 18.04 -6.63
C ASN A 715 8.24 17.05 -6.19
N ARG A 716 8.72 16.16 -7.08
CA ARG A 716 9.87 15.28 -6.79
C ARG A 716 11.15 16.07 -6.60
N SER A 717 11.41 17.06 -7.45
CA SER A 717 12.56 17.96 -7.29
C SER A 717 12.50 18.75 -5.99
N ILE A 718 11.33 19.24 -5.59
CA ILE A 718 11.13 19.89 -4.27
C ILE A 718 11.41 18.90 -3.13
N ALA A 719 10.99 17.64 -3.26
CA ALA A 719 11.31 16.62 -2.27
C ALA A 719 12.82 16.43 -2.11
N PHE A 720 13.58 16.29 -3.21
CA PHE A 720 15.03 16.04 -3.13
C PHE A 720 15.87 17.28 -2.82
N PHE A 721 15.51 18.46 -3.35
CA PHE A 721 16.29 19.69 -3.18
C PHE A 721 15.98 20.45 -1.90
N MET A 722 14.78 20.29 -1.35
CA MET A 722 14.33 21.02 -0.15
C MET A 722 13.94 20.09 1.00
N ASN A 723 13.08 19.09 0.77
CA ASN A 723 12.66 18.20 1.87
C ASN A 723 13.84 17.37 2.42
N ILE A 724 14.55 16.64 1.56
CA ILE A 724 15.71 15.84 1.96
C ILE A 724 16.85 16.72 2.48
N HIS A 725 17.05 17.90 1.88
CA HIS A 725 18.03 18.87 2.38
C HIS A 725 17.69 19.31 3.82
N SER A 726 16.43 19.62 4.13
CA SER A 726 16.02 19.94 5.51
C SER A 726 16.30 18.81 6.50
N ARG A 727 16.15 17.55 6.07
CA ARG A 727 16.47 16.38 6.90
C ARG A 727 17.97 16.25 7.15
N PHE A 728 18.78 16.43 6.10
CA PHE A 728 20.23 16.42 6.21
C PHE A 728 20.72 17.53 7.15
N LEU A 729 20.24 18.77 6.99
CA LEU A 729 20.59 19.90 7.86
C LEU A 729 20.19 19.63 9.31
N PHE A 730 18.98 19.14 9.55
CA PHE A 730 18.53 18.77 10.89
C PHE A 730 19.41 17.71 11.53
N GLU A 731 19.65 16.60 10.82
CA GLU A 731 20.41 15.47 11.35
C GLU A 731 21.84 15.87 11.68
N THR A 732 22.51 16.62 10.80
CA THR A 732 23.85 17.16 11.05
C THR A 732 23.89 18.04 12.30
N ARG A 733 22.96 19.00 12.43
CA ARG A 733 22.89 19.90 13.61
C ARG A 733 22.58 19.14 14.88
N PHE A 734 21.67 18.16 14.81
CA PHE A 734 21.30 17.32 15.93
C PHE A 734 22.49 16.51 16.42
N TYR A 735 23.24 15.84 15.54
CA TYR A 735 24.44 15.10 15.95
C TYR A 735 25.48 16.00 16.59
N GLU A 736 25.66 17.22 16.06
CA GLU A 736 26.61 18.19 16.62
C GLU A 736 26.19 18.64 18.03
N GLU A 737 24.92 19.01 18.24
CA GLU A 737 24.43 19.34 19.59
C GLU A 737 24.47 18.11 20.53
N ARG A 738 24.16 16.92 20.00
CA ARG A 738 24.12 15.67 20.77
C ARG A 738 25.49 15.29 21.33
N LYS A 739 26.61 15.68 20.70
CA LYS A 739 27.95 15.49 21.27
C LYS A 739 28.12 16.17 22.64
N SER A 740 27.33 17.22 22.92
CA SER A 740 27.38 17.96 24.19
C SER A 740 26.39 17.48 25.25
N GLY A 741 25.51 16.53 24.94
CA GLY A 741 24.51 16.02 25.87
C GLY A 741 23.17 15.70 25.21
N LEU A 742 22.15 15.37 26.00
CA LEU A 742 20.80 15.11 25.47
C LEU A 742 20.15 16.40 24.94
N VAL A 743 19.54 16.33 23.77
CA VAL A 743 18.83 17.43 23.11
C VAL A 743 17.34 17.34 23.44
N SER A 744 16.77 18.38 24.05
CA SER A 744 15.36 18.40 24.46
C SER A 744 14.38 18.43 23.27
N LYS A 745 13.15 17.94 23.45
CA LYS A 745 12.04 18.07 22.49
C LYS A 745 11.92 19.49 21.92
N LYS A 746 11.96 20.50 22.81
CA LYS A 746 11.87 21.92 22.40
C LYS A 746 12.98 22.28 21.41
N ARG A 747 14.22 21.90 21.72
CA ARG A 747 15.36 22.22 20.85
C ARG A 747 15.33 21.43 19.55
N LEU A 748 14.91 20.16 19.57
CA LEU A 748 14.70 19.37 18.34
C LEU A 748 13.65 20.01 17.42
N ASN A 749 12.54 20.51 17.98
CA ASN A 749 11.52 21.24 17.23
C ASN A 749 12.10 22.52 16.59
N GLU A 750 12.91 23.30 17.33
CA GLU A 750 13.59 24.49 16.81
C GLU A 750 14.55 24.15 15.67
N LEU A 751 15.44 23.17 15.89
CA LEU A 751 16.39 22.70 14.87
C LEU A 751 15.70 22.27 13.58
N MET A 752 14.58 21.56 13.69
CA MET A 752 13.82 21.10 12.53
C MET A 752 13.20 22.28 11.77
N VAL A 753 12.59 23.25 12.46
CA VAL A 753 12.03 24.44 11.80
C VAL A 753 13.13 25.28 11.17
N GLU A 754 14.28 25.48 11.84
CA GLU A 754 15.45 26.16 11.28
C GLU A 754 15.93 25.48 9.99
N ALA A 755 16.04 24.15 10.00
CA ALA A 755 16.46 23.38 8.84
C ALA A 755 15.44 23.45 7.69
N GLN A 756 14.13 23.41 7.98
CA GLN A 756 13.09 23.59 6.95
C GLN A 756 13.07 25.01 6.38
N ARG A 757 13.21 26.04 7.21
CA ARG A 757 13.27 27.43 6.73
C ARG A 757 14.43 27.65 5.77
N GLU A 758 15.62 27.20 6.15
CA GLU A 758 16.80 27.28 5.30
C GLU A 758 16.61 26.50 4.00
N ALA A 759 16.18 25.25 4.10
CA ALA A 759 16.05 24.39 2.94
C ALA A 759 15.03 24.93 1.91
N TYR A 760 13.94 25.54 2.38
CA TYR A 760 12.89 26.12 1.54
C TYR A 760 13.07 27.62 1.30
N ARG A 761 14.19 28.25 1.68
CA ARG A 761 14.44 29.70 1.53
C ARG A 761 13.36 30.59 2.15
N ASP A 762 12.84 30.20 3.31
CA ASP A 762 11.70 30.84 3.96
C ASP A 762 10.49 31.01 3.02
N SER A 763 10.32 30.16 2.00
CA SER A 763 9.26 30.29 0.98
C SER A 763 7.91 29.67 1.39
N LEU A 764 7.80 29.10 2.60
CA LEU A 764 6.54 28.59 3.14
C LEU A 764 5.93 29.52 4.21
N SER A 765 4.61 29.47 4.37
CA SER A 765 3.88 30.20 5.42
C SER A 765 3.90 29.48 6.77
N GLU A 766 3.98 28.16 6.74
CA GLU A 766 3.91 27.29 7.92
C GLU A 766 4.84 26.08 7.73
N TYR A 767 5.47 25.67 8.82
CA TYR A 767 6.49 24.62 8.93
C TYR A 767 6.06 23.58 9.97
N SER A 768 6.69 22.41 9.98
CA SER A 768 6.34 21.28 10.86
C SER A 768 7.43 21.08 11.93
N PRO A 769 7.21 21.51 13.18
CA PRO A 769 8.19 21.35 14.25
C PRO A 769 8.42 19.88 14.62
N THR A 770 7.38 19.05 14.55
CA THR A 770 7.47 17.62 14.90
C THR A 770 7.90 16.73 13.74
N PHE A 771 8.30 17.32 12.60
CA PHE A 771 8.69 16.58 11.41
C PHE A 771 9.78 15.54 11.70
N TRP A 772 10.75 15.88 12.57
CA TRP A 772 11.81 14.95 12.98
C TRP A 772 11.27 13.69 13.67
N ALA A 773 10.22 13.83 14.48
CA ALA A 773 9.59 12.68 15.13
C ALA A 773 8.83 11.81 14.13
N SER A 774 8.24 12.42 13.09
CA SER A 774 7.43 11.70 12.10
C SER A 774 8.21 10.86 11.08
N LYS A 775 9.54 11.02 11.00
CA LYS A 775 10.38 10.38 9.98
C LYS A 775 11.17 9.23 10.57
N LEU A 776 10.73 8.01 10.24
CA LEU A 776 11.37 6.77 10.68
C LEU A 776 12.88 6.71 10.38
N HIS A 777 13.33 7.37 9.30
CA HIS A 777 14.73 7.34 8.87
C HIS A 777 15.72 7.91 9.90
N PHE A 778 15.29 8.77 10.82
CA PHE A 778 16.15 9.22 11.92
C PHE A 778 16.28 8.17 13.04
N HIS A 779 15.36 7.20 13.08
CA HIS A 779 15.24 6.20 14.14
C HIS A 779 15.67 4.79 13.71
N ILE A 780 16.00 4.58 12.43
CA ILE A 780 16.54 3.29 11.96
C ILE A 780 17.99 3.11 12.43
N THR A 781 18.34 1.86 12.70
CA THR A 781 19.67 1.48 13.23
C THR A 781 20.68 1.12 12.14
N GLY A 782 20.23 0.73 10.95
CA GLY A 782 21.11 0.18 9.91
C GLY A 782 21.83 1.20 9.04
N VAL A 783 21.24 2.38 8.79
CA VAL A 783 21.78 3.35 7.82
C VAL A 783 21.57 4.77 8.37
N PRO A 784 22.60 5.43 8.93
CA PRO A 784 22.52 6.83 9.33
C PRO A 784 22.44 7.73 8.08
N PHE A 785 21.90 8.95 8.20
CA PHE A 785 21.79 9.89 7.08
C PHE A 785 21.14 9.30 5.80
N TYR A 786 20.20 8.36 5.97
CA TYR A 786 19.53 7.60 4.91
C TYR A 786 18.93 8.43 3.76
N ASN A 787 18.72 9.73 3.98
CA ASN A 787 17.96 10.59 3.08
C ASN A 787 18.80 11.16 1.91
N PHE A 788 20.05 11.62 2.13
CA PHE A 788 20.82 12.25 1.05
C PHE A 788 21.17 11.34 -0.14
N PRO A 789 21.35 10.00 0.03
CA PRO A 789 21.62 9.10 -1.09
C PRO A 789 20.56 9.18 -2.18
N TYR A 790 19.31 9.46 -1.84
CA TYR A 790 18.23 9.66 -2.82
C TYR A 790 18.42 10.93 -3.65
N THR A 791 18.89 12.02 -3.04
CA THR A 791 19.18 13.26 -3.78
C THR A 791 20.35 13.06 -4.73
N PHE A 792 21.40 12.34 -4.28
CA PHE A 792 22.49 11.92 -5.17
C PHE A 792 21.96 11.08 -6.32
N GLY A 793 21.23 10.00 -6.04
CA GLY A 793 20.71 9.09 -7.07
C GLY A 793 19.81 9.81 -8.07
N TYR A 794 18.97 10.73 -7.60
CA TYR A 794 18.14 11.57 -8.45
C TYR A 794 18.97 12.45 -9.39
N LEU A 795 19.92 13.23 -8.86
CA LEU A 795 20.75 14.11 -9.69
C LEU A 795 21.70 13.34 -10.61
N PHE A 796 22.27 12.24 -10.13
CA PHE A 796 23.10 11.36 -10.93
C PHE A 796 22.29 10.87 -12.12
N SER A 797 21.09 10.32 -11.90
CA SER A 797 20.17 9.90 -12.96
C SER A 797 19.78 11.02 -13.92
N MET A 798 19.59 12.26 -13.44
CA MET A 798 19.34 13.41 -14.31
C MET A 798 20.54 13.75 -15.19
N GLY A 799 21.75 13.63 -14.66
CA GLY A 799 22.99 13.77 -15.45
C GLY A 799 23.12 12.69 -16.52
N ILE A 800 22.81 11.43 -16.18
CA ILE A 800 22.74 10.31 -17.14
C ILE A 800 21.70 10.61 -18.22
N TYR A 801 20.50 11.04 -17.83
CA TYR A 801 19.42 11.40 -18.75
C TYR A 801 19.80 12.54 -19.70
N ALA A 802 20.44 13.60 -19.18
CA ALA A 802 20.94 14.71 -20.00
C ALA A 802 21.90 14.21 -21.08
N ARG A 803 22.83 13.33 -20.71
CA ARG A 803 23.79 12.74 -21.65
C ARG A 803 23.15 11.79 -22.65
N ALA A 804 22.24 10.94 -22.19
CA ALA A 804 21.47 10.04 -23.05
C ALA A 804 20.71 10.81 -24.14
N ALA A 805 20.16 11.97 -23.80
CA ALA A 805 19.46 12.84 -24.75
C ALA A 805 20.40 13.48 -25.79
N GLU A 806 21.68 13.71 -25.46
CA GLU A 806 22.70 14.25 -26.38
C GLU A 806 23.26 13.18 -27.32
N GLU A 807 23.56 11.99 -26.79
CA GLU A 807 24.24 10.91 -27.53
C GLU A 807 23.27 10.00 -28.33
N GLY A 808 22.02 9.88 -27.90
CA GLY A 808 21.01 9.09 -28.59
C GLY A 808 21.26 7.58 -28.53
N ALA A 809 21.00 6.85 -29.61
CA ALA A 809 20.96 5.38 -29.61
C ALA A 809 22.29 4.68 -29.28
N SER A 810 23.43 5.36 -29.35
CA SER A 810 24.73 4.79 -28.95
C SER A 810 24.91 4.70 -27.43
N PHE A 811 24.06 5.38 -26.65
CA PHE A 811 24.17 5.45 -25.20
C PHE A 811 23.86 4.13 -24.47
N GLU A 812 23.14 3.20 -25.11
CA GLU A 812 22.69 1.96 -24.48
C GLU A 812 23.84 1.11 -23.90
N ASP A 813 24.93 0.95 -24.66
CA ASP A 813 26.06 0.13 -24.23
C ASP A 813 26.83 0.80 -23.08
N ASP A 814 27.00 2.12 -23.15
CA ASP A 814 27.65 2.91 -22.09
C ASP A 814 26.81 2.91 -20.81
N TYR A 815 25.49 3.03 -20.93
CA TYR A 815 24.56 2.92 -19.80
C TYR A 815 24.63 1.53 -19.15
N THR A 816 24.62 0.47 -19.96
CA THR A 816 24.76 -0.91 -19.47
C THR A 816 26.10 -1.10 -18.75
N ALA A 817 27.19 -0.59 -19.33
CA ALA A 817 28.52 -0.66 -18.73
C ALA A 817 28.58 0.09 -17.39
N LEU A 818 27.97 1.26 -17.29
CA LEU A 818 27.84 2.02 -16.05
C LEU A 818 27.10 1.24 -14.98
N LEU A 819 25.91 0.71 -15.29
CA LEU A 819 25.10 -0.05 -14.34
C LEU A 819 25.85 -1.29 -13.83
N ARG A 820 26.66 -1.92 -14.68
CA ARG A 820 27.51 -3.05 -14.32
C ARG A 820 28.65 -2.68 -13.38
N ASP A 821 29.09 -1.43 -13.37
CA ASP A 821 30.23 -0.98 -12.56
C ASP A 821 29.80 -0.37 -11.20
N THR A 822 28.51 -0.08 -10.99
CA THR A 822 28.00 0.46 -9.72
C THR A 822 28.28 -0.44 -8.50
N GLY A 823 28.48 -1.74 -8.73
CA GLY A 823 28.78 -2.73 -7.70
C GLY A 823 30.26 -2.88 -7.33
N ARG A 824 31.16 -2.25 -8.10
CA ARG A 824 32.61 -2.52 -8.04
C ARG A 824 33.50 -1.27 -8.16
N MET A 825 32.94 -0.08 -7.93
CA MET A 825 33.65 1.20 -8.00
C MET A 825 33.12 2.17 -6.95
N ASP A 826 33.98 3.10 -6.55
CA ASP A 826 33.56 4.33 -5.90
C ASP A 826 32.87 5.25 -6.92
N VAL A 827 31.95 6.11 -6.46
CA VAL A 827 31.09 6.86 -7.39
C VAL A 827 31.83 7.90 -8.21
N GLU A 828 32.94 8.44 -7.69
CA GLU A 828 33.82 9.33 -8.43
C GLU A 828 34.50 8.61 -9.59
N ASP A 829 35.07 7.43 -9.34
CA ASP A 829 35.74 6.62 -10.37
C ASP A 829 34.73 6.11 -11.41
N LEU A 830 33.51 5.76 -10.96
CA LEU A 830 32.41 5.39 -11.84
C LEU A 830 32.08 6.52 -12.82
N ALA A 831 31.93 7.74 -12.32
CA ALA A 831 31.60 8.91 -13.14
C ALA A 831 32.77 9.34 -14.04
N GLU A 832 34.01 9.25 -13.56
CA GLU A 832 35.19 9.52 -14.39
C GLU A 832 35.30 8.52 -15.54
N LYS A 833 35.17 7.22 -15.25
CA LYS A 833 35.27 6.16 -16.26
C LYS A 833 34.20 6.27 -17.34
N HIS A 834 32.93 6.43 -16.95
CA HIS A 834 31.81 6.37 -17.89
C HIS A 834 31.45 7.71 -18.49
N PHE A 835 31.73 8.80 -17.79
CA PHE A 835 31.36 10.14 -18.24
C PHE A 835 32.52 11.10 -18.46
N GLY A 836 33.72 10.79 -17.99
CA GLY A 836 34.85 11.72 -18.03
C GLY A 836 34.59 12.95 -17.15
N VAL A 837 33.83 12.80 -16.05
CA VAL A 837 33.48 13.90 -15.15
C VAL A 837 34.00 13.65 -13.74
N ASP A 838 34.43 14.73 -13.09
CA ASP A 838 34.82 14.74 -11.68
C ASP A 838 33.62 15.19 -10.83
N LEU A 839 33.05 14.29 -10.03
CA LEU A 839 31.89 14.58 -9.17
C LEU A 839 32.21 15.55 -8.02
N THR A 840 33.49 15.82 -7.74
CA THR A 840 33.90 16.87 -6.79
C THR A 840 33.80 18.28 -7.39
N LYS A 841 33.32 18.41 -8.63
CA LYS A 841 33.15 19.68 -9.35
C LYS A 841 31.67 19.93 -9.69
N PRO A 842 31.24 21.20 -9.76
CA PRO A 842 29.82 21.54 -9.89
C PRO A 842 29.21 21.26 -11.27
N GLU A 843 30.00 21.05 -12.32
CA GLU A 843 29.54 21.04 -13.71
C GLU A 843 28.54 19.91 -13.98
N PHE A 844 28.82 18.70 -13.48
CA PHE A 844 27.90 17.57 -13.62
C PHE A 844 26.57 17.83 -12.92
N TRP A 845 26.65 18.27 -11.65
CA TRP A 845 25.47 18.59 -10.84
C TRP A 845 24.64 19.73 -11.44
N GLN A 846 25.31 20.75 -11.99
CA GLN A 846 24.63 21.88 -12.63
C GLN A 846 23.87 21.43 -13.88
N LYS A 847 24.48 20.61 -14.74
CA LYS A 847 23.79 20.05 -15.91
C LYS A 847 22.56 19.23 -15.51
N ALA A 848 22.69 18.38 -14.49
CA ALA A 848 21.57 17.62 -13.94
C ALA A 848 20.42 18.52 -13.45
N ILE A 849 20.75 19.61 -12.74
CA ILE A 849 19.76 20.59 -12.26
C ILE A 849 19.13 21.38 -13.41
N ASP A 850 19.88 21.68 -14.47
CA ASP A 850 19.37 22.43 -15.63
C ASP A 850 18.27 21.67 -16.39
N VAL A 851 18.33 20.33 -16.44
CA VAL A 851 17.23 19.48 -16.95
C VAL A 851 15.93 19.76 -16.19
N VAL A 852 16.02 19.86 -14.87
CA VAL A 852 14.85 20.10 -14.01
C VAL A 852 14.39 21.57 -14.10
N LYS A 853 15.32 22.52 -14.26
CA LYS A 853 14.97 23.94 -14.46
C LYS A 853 14.22 24.17 -15.76
N GLU A 854 14.42 23.33 -16.77
CA GLU A 854 13.63 23.37 -18.00
C GLU A 854 12.15 23.01 -17.75
N ASP A 855 11.88 22.05 -16.86
CA ASP A 855 10.51 21.75 -16.42
C ASP A 855 9.90 22.94 -15.68
N VAL A 856 10.67 23.61 -14.80
CA VAL A 856 10.24 24.84 -14.12
C VAL A 856 9.88 25.92 -15.14
N ARG A 857 10.76 26.18 -16.11
CA ARG A 857 10.54 27.18 -17.17
C ARG A 857 9.26 26.87 -17.95
N THR A 858 9.10 25.63 -18.41
CA THR A 858 7.92 25.18 -19.15
C THR A 858 6.64 25.35 -18.30
N PHE A 859 6.69 25.01 -17.02
CA PHE A 859 5.56 25.20 -16.10
C PHE A 859 5.18 26.68 -15.95
N MET A 860 6.17 27.56 -15.79
CA MET A 860 5.95 29.00 -15.69
C MET A 860 5.31 29.53 -16.98
N GLU A 861 5.88 29.22 -18.15
CA GLU A 861 5.35 29.63 -19.47
C GLU A 861 3.90 29.16 -19.70
N LEU A 862 3.59 27.91 -19.33
CA LEU A 862 2.24 27.38 -19.48
C LEU A 862 1.25 28.02 -18.51
N THR A 863 1.69 28.45 -17.35
CA THR A 863 0.79 28.98 -16.33
C THR A 863 0.67 30.50 -16.38
N GLU A 864 1.59 31.22 -17.04
CA GLU A 864 1.50 32.67 -17.28
C GLU A 864 0.17 33.06 -17.94
N LYS A 865 -0.38 34.21 -17.50
CA LYS A 865 -1.69 34.72 -17.91
C LYS A 865 -1.59 35.70 -19.06
#